data_AF-A0A350X2H9-F1
#
_entry.id   AF-A0A350X2H9-F1
#
_cell.length_a   1.000
_cell.length_b   1.000
_cell.length_c   1.000
_cell.angle_alpha   90.00
_cell.angle_beta   90.00
_cell.angle_gamma   90.00
#
_symmetry.space_group_name_H-M   'P 1'
#
loop_
_entity.id
_entity.type
_entity.pdbx_description
1 polymer ?
#
loop_
_entity_poly.entity_id
_entity_poly.type
_entity_poly.pdbx_seq_one_letter_code
_entity_poly.pdbx_strand_id
1 'polypeptide(L)'
;LEAGKAELATQSQALVNGENELKAGLQEIQTQKAALATQKEVLETEKANTLAKFKQAEQDLETGKVELEKAERSYSEGKAEAEEKFAEAEAEIKEAESKINDISEAEWYILDREKHYSYVDFKNAAESIEAISKVFPVFFFMVAALVCLTTMTRMVDEQRMTIGTLKALGYSKVKIASKFLIYAGLASILGSVIGTIIGFNVFPRVVLDAYAMMYVLPDGIIVLSWPLVLLATLIAVGVTTLSAYFAVNTEITEAPSVLMRPKAPKEGKRILLERIPFIWNHLSFTGKVTVRNIFRYKKRFLMTVFGIAGCTALLLTGFGIKDSIRTIIDRQFGTIYHYDLSISLDKKITDAQKEELITKLSDDERVYDTLFIKSESGKLESDETTKDVSLVIPQNIEQLDEFVTLQTRSNENPIALPEDGIVITEKVATQLNAKVGSEMTLENVDGKRVTAKVAGIAENYTFHYVYISPNYYQQLFGELPVFDSLLTMINDYEIEMEETFTKDYMNVEGISGLSWNSTVRQSFDDTISSLNYVVLLMIVSAGALAFVVLYNLTNVNISERMREIATIKVLGFYDKEVSAYIYRENIILTIIGTGVGLILGIMLHRYIMLTVEMDMMMFGRNIAAISFVYASALTIFFSILVNFAMYYKLKNVAMVESLKSVD
;
A
#
# COMPACT_ATOMS: atom_id res chain seq x y z
N LEU A 1 156.13 60.38 7.13
CA LEU A 1 155.52 61.63 7.63
C LEU A 1 154.26 62.04 6.86
N GLU A 2 154.11 61.73 5.56
CA GLU A 2 152.91 62.13 4.81
C GLU A 2 151.61 61.36 5.12
N ALA A 3 151.67 60.15 5.67
CA ALA A 3 150.46 59.40 6.01
C ALA A 3 149.63 60.02 7.15
N GLY A 4 150.25 60.76 8.08
CA GLY A 4 149.56 61.24 9.29
C GLY A 4 148.65 62.47 9.11
N LYS A 5 148.79 63.22 8.00
CA LYS A 5 147.93 64.39 7.76
C LYS A 5 146.61 64.05 7.07
N ALA A 6 146.58 62.98 6.27
CA ALA A 6 145.35 62.55 5.61
C ALA A 6 144.33 62.00 6.62
N GLU A 7 144.78 61.40 7.72
CA GLU A 7 143.93 60.76 8.72
C GLU A 7 143.14 61.76 9.60
N LEU A 8 143.70 62.94 9.86
CA LEU A 8 143.13 63.90 10.81
C LEU A 8 141.94 64.67 10.25
N ALA A 9 141.92 64.93 8.94
CA ALA A 9 140.77 65.55 8.27
C ALA A 9 139.56 64.61 8.24
N THR A 10 139.81 63.30 8.08
CA THR A 10 138.76 62.28 8.07
C THR A 10 138.08 62.15 9.43
N GLN A 11 138.83 62.30 10.53
CA GLN A 11 138.24 62.24 11.89
C GLN A 11 137.32 63.43 12.21
N SER A 12 137.63 64.64 11.74
CA SER A 12 136.79 65.82 12.02
C SER A 12 135.41 65.73 11.33
N GLN A 13 135.38 65.22 10.09
CA GLN A 13 134.12 65.02 9.37
C GLN A 13 133.27 63.90 10.00
N ALA A 14 133.90 62.87 10.55
CA ALA A 14 133.20 61.82 11.28
C ALA A 14 132.50 62.34 12.54
N LEU A 15 133.08 63.33 13.23
CA LEU A 15 132.51 63.91 14.46
C LEU A 15 131.18 64.64 14.19
N VAL A 16 131.14 65.47 13.15
CA VAL A 16 129.93 66.26 12.81
C VAL A 16 128.79 65.34 12.35
N ASN A 17 129.11 64.27 11.62
CA ASN A 17 128.11 63.27 11.25
C ASN A 17 127.58 62.55 12.50
N GLY A 18 128.46 62.22 13.46
CA GLY A 18 128.06 61.62 14.73
C GLY A 18 127.14 62.50 15.59
N GLU A 19 127.37 63.81 15.63
CA GLU A 19 126.50 64.73 16.39
C GLU A 19 125.08 64.84 15.79
N ASN A 20 124.97 64.85 14.46
CA ASN A 20 123.66 64.88 13.80
C ASN A 20 122.90 63.56 13.95
N GLU A 21 123.60 62.42 13.86
CA GLU A 21 123.02 61.10 14.15
C GLU A 21 122.51 60.99 15.59
N LEU A 22 123.26 61.55 16.56
CA LEU A 22 122.84 61.56 17.97
C LEU A 22 121.54 62.36 18.18
N LYS A 23 121.44 63.53 17.53
CA LYS A 23 120.26 64.40 17.67
C LYS A 23 119.01 63.79 17.01
N ALA A 24 119.17 63.14 15.85
CA ALA A 24 118.12 62.37 15.21
C ALA A 24 117.68 61.19 16.10
N GLY A 25 118.63 60.46 16.67
CA GLY A 25 118.35 59.35 17.59
C GLY A 25 117.60 59.79 18.85
N LEU A 26 117.90 60.98 19.40
CA LEU A 26 117.18 61.52 20.56
C LEU A 26 115.72 61.88 20.25
N GLN A 27 115.45 62.47 19.07
CA GLN A 27 114.08 62.75 18.63
C GLN A 27 113.30 61.45 18.36
N GLU A 28 113.95 60.44 17.79
CA GLU A 28 113.32 59.14 17.57
C GLU A 28 112.94 58.46 18.89
N ILE A 29 113.82 58.49 19.90
CA ILE A 29 113.54 57.96 21.24
C ILE A 29 112.34 58.64 21.90
N GLN A 30 112.22 59.97 21.79
CA GLN A 30 111.07 60.69 22.35
C GLN A 30 109.76 60.30 21.66
N THR A 31 109.79 60.14 20.34
CA THR A 31 108.62 59.76 19.55
C THR A 31 108.20 58.32 19.87
N GLN A 32 109.17 57.40 20.02
CA GLN A 32 108.90 56.02 20.43
C GLN A 32 108.38 55.93 21.87
N LYS A 33 108.85 56.78 22.80
CA LYS A 33 108.29 56.82 24.17
C LYS A 33 106.84 57.27 24.20
N ALA A 34 106.48 58.28 23.41
CA ALA A 34 105.10 58.72 23.30
C ALA A 34 104.21 57.62 22.68
N ALA A 35 104.67 56.97 21.61
CA ALA A 35 103.97 55.85 20.99
C ALA A 35 103.78 54.66 21.94
N LEU A 36 104.78 54.35 22.78
CA LEU A 36 104.71 53.29 23.79
C LEU A 36 103.66 53.59 24.87
N ALA A 37 103.54 54.85 25.29
CA ALA A 37 102.53 55.26 26.27
C ALA A 37 101.11 55.07 25.69
N THR A 38 100.88 55.50 24.45
CA THR A 38 99.59 55.29 23.77
C THR A 38 99.28 53.80 23.58
N GLN A 39 100.25 52.99 23.18
CA GLN A 39 100.06 51.54 23.02
C GLN A 39 99.71 50.83 24.35
N LYS A 40 100.26 51.28 25.49
CA LYS A 40 99.89 50.74 26.80
C LYS A 40 98.43 51.03 27.18
N GLU A 41 97.95 52.22 26.87
CA GLU A 41 96.55 52.60 27.16
C GLU A 41 95.56 51.83 26.27
N VAL A 42 95.90 51.63 25.00
CA VAL A 42 95.13 50.75 24.08
C VAL A 42 95.09 49.31 24.60
N LEU A 43 96.24 48.77 25.03
CA LEU A 43 96.33 47.40 25.55
C LEU A 43 95.44 47.19 26.79
N GLU A 44 95.44 48.12 27.73
CA GLU A 44 94.61 48.00 28.94
C GLU A 44 93.11 48.10 28.62
N THR A 45 92.73 48.94 27.63
CA THR A 45 91.35 49.03 27.15
C THR A 45 90.91 47.75 26.44
N GLU A 46 91.76 47.17 25.58
CA GLU A 46 91.47 45.90 24.90
C GLU A 46 91.39 44.72 25.88
N LYS A 47 92.25 44.68 26.91
CA LYS A 47 92.15 43.68 27.97
C LYS A 47 90.81 43.76 28.70
N ALA A 48 90.39 44.95 29.10
CA ALA A 48 89.11 45.15 29.80
C ALA A 48 87.92 44.71 28.93
N ASN A 49 87.91 45.07 27.64
CA ASN A 49 86.88 44.65 26.70
C ASN A 49 86.88 43.13 26.45
N THR A 50 88.06 42.51 26.38
CA THR A 50 88.19 41.06 26.20
C THR A 50 87.69 40.30 27.42
N LEU A 51 88.01 40.78 28.63
CA LEU A 51 87.50 40.20 29.87
C LEU A 51 85.97 40.30 29.99
N ALA A 52 85.40 41.44 29.59
CA ALA A 52 83.95 41.60 29.57
C ALA A 52 83.27 40.64 28.58
N LYS A 53 83.84 40.47 27.38
CA LYS A 53 83.37 39.48 26.40
C LYS A 53 83.47 38.04 26.90
N PHE A 54 84.55 37.71 27.61
CA PHE A 54 84.75 36.37 28.16
C PHE A 54 83.69 36.05 29.23
N LYS A 55 83.41 37.03 30.11
CA LYS A 55 82.37 36.88 31.13
C LYS A 55 80.97 36.75 30.52
N GLN A 56 80.68 37.48 29.45
CA GLN A 56 79.41 37.32 28.71
C GLN A 56 79.32 35.93 28.07
N ALA A 57 80.39 35.46 27.41
CA ALA A 57 80.41 34.14 26.81
C ALA A 57 80.25 33.00 27.84
N GLU A 58 80.80 33.15 29.06
CA GLU A 58 80.57 32.21 30.16
C GLU A 58 79.08 32.18 30.59
N GLN A 59 78.43 33.34 30.67
CA GLN A 59 77.00 33.43 30.99
C GLN A 59 76.12 32.83 29.89
N ASP A 60 76.45 33.09 28.62
CA ASP A 60 75.73 32.55 27.47
C ASP A 60 75.89 31.03 27.40
N LEU A 61 77.09 30.51 27.69
CA LEU A 61 77.35 29.08 27.74
C LEU A 61 76.55 28.39 28.84
N GLU A 62 76.48 28.98 30.03
CA GLU A 62 75.73 28.41 31.14
C GLU A 62 74.22 28.46 30.90
N THR A 63 73.72 29.55 30.30
CA THR A 63 72.33 29.65 29.86
C THR A 63 72.01 28.59 28.79
N GLY A 64 72.90 28.42 27.81
CA GLY A 64 72.75 27.41 26.76
C GLY A 64 72.71 25.97 27.27
N LYS A 65 73.49 25.64 28.32
CA LYS A 65 73.41 24.32 28.96
C LYS A 65 72.07 24.07 29.62
N VAL A 66 71.54 25.06 30.34
CA VAL A 66 70.23 24.95 31.00
C VAL A 66 69.10 24.82 29.98
N GLU A 67 69.18 25.55 28.86
CA GLU A 67 68.23 25.39 27.76
C GLU A 67 68.33 24.02 27.08
N LEU A 68 69.55 23.50 26.89
CA LEU A 68 69.76 22.16 26.34
C LEU A 68 69.15 21.07 27.24
N GLU A 69 69.39 21.12 28.55
CA GLU A 69 68.79 20.15 29.49
C GLU A 69 67.25 20.21 29.48
N LYS A 70 66.66 21.41 29.40
CA LYS A 70 65.21 21.57 29.26
C LYS A 70 64.70 21.00 27.94
N ALA A 71 65.42 21.23 26.84
CA ALA A 71 65.05 20.70 25.52
C ALA A 71 65.15 19.17 25.48
N GLU A 72 66.19 18.58 26.06
CA GLU A 72 66.36 17.12 26.16
C GLU A 72 65.24 16.47 26.99
N ARG A 73 64.83 17.12 28.09
CA ARG A 73 63.71 16.65 28.91
C ARG A 73 62.38 16.73 28.16
N SER A 74 62.08 17.86 27.53
CA SER A 74 60.86 18.04 26.73
C SER A 74 60.80 17.07 25.55
N TYR A 75 61.92 16.82 24.88
CA TYR A 75 62.02 15.81 23.82
C TYR A 75 61.74 14.40 24.35
N SER A 76 62.30 14.05 25.51
CA SER A 76 62.12 12.71 26.10
C SER A 76 60.67 12.48 26.55
N GLU A 77 60.05 13.48 27.17
CA GLU A 77 58.63 13.44 27.57
C GLU A 77 57.71 13.36 26.34
N GLY A 78 57.94 14.20 25.32
CA GLY A 78 57.16 14.18 24.08
C GLY A 78 57.36 12.90 23.25
N LYS A 79 58.56 12.31 23.28
CA LYS A 79 58.83 11.03 22.64
C LYS A 79 58.05 9.89 23.31
N ALA A 80 58.02 9.85 24.64
CA ALA A 80 57.28 8.83 25.39
C ALA A 80 55.77 8.92 25.11
N GLU A 81 55.19 10.13 25.10
CA GLU A 81 53.76 10.34 24.78
C GLU A 81 53.44 9.93 23.34
N ALA A 82 54.34 10.21 22.38
CA ALA A 82 54.15 9.80 21.00
C ALA A 82 54.22 8.27 20.83
N GLU A 83 55.18 7.61 21.49
CA GLU A 83 55.31 6.15 21.47
C GLU A 83 54.08 5.44 22.06
N GLU A 84 53.50 5.99 23.13
CA GLU A 84 52.25 5.49 23.73
C GLU A 84 51.07 5.60 22.76
N LYS A 85 50.87 6.77 22.14
CA LYS A 85 49.80 6.98 21.14
C LYS A 85 49.97 6.12 19.89
N PHE A 86 51.21 5.91 19.44
CA PHE A 86 51.46 5.00 18.33
C PHE A 86 51.13 3.55 18.69
N ALA A 87 51.43 3.12 19.91
CA ALA A 87 51.08 1.78 20.37
C ALA A 87 49.56 1.57 20.48
N GLU A 88 48.81 2.56 21.00
CA GLU A 88 47.34 2.53 21.00
C GLU A 88 46.77 2.46 19.57
N ALA A 89 47.23 3.34 18.68
CA ALA A 89 46.76 3.36 17.29
C ALA A 89 47.09 2.05 16.54
N GLU A 90 48.26 1.45 16.77
CA GLU A 90 48.63 0.16 16.18
C GLU A 90 47.76 -0.98 16.74
N ALA A 91 47.40 -0.94 18.02
CA ALA A 91 46.47 -1.90 18.62
C ALA A 91 45.05 -1.76 18.02
N GLU A 92 44.54 -0.53 17.89
CA GLU A 92 43.23 -0.27 17.26
C GLU A 92 43.20 -0.73 15.80
N ILE A 93 44.26 -0.46 15.03
CA ILE A 93 44.38 -0.93 13.63
C ILE A 93 44.36 -2.45 13.59
N LYS A 94 45.13 -3.12 14.46
CA LYS A 94 45.20 -4.59 14.49
C LYS A 94 43.87 -5.22 14.91
N GLU A 95 43.16 -4.60 15.84
CA GLU A 95 41.81 -5.02 16.23
C GLU A 95 40.83 -4.84 15.07
N ALA A 96 40.88 -3.71 14.38
CA ALA A 96 40.05 -3.46 13.20
C ALA A 96 40.35 -4.44 12.05
N GLU A 97 41.63 -4.74 11.79
CA GLU A 97 42.05 -5.75 10.82
C GLU A 97 41.56 -7.15 11.20
N SER A 98 41.63 -7.53 12.48
CA SER A 98 41.07 -8.80 12.96
C SER A 98 39.56 -8.85 12.73
N LYS A 99 38.85 -7.78 13.09
CA LYS A 99 37.40 -7.67 12.88
C LYS A 99 37.03 -7.79 11.40
N ILE A 100 37.81 -7.20 10.50
CA ILE A 100 37.61 -7.31 9.03
C ILE A 100 37.86 -8.74 8.55
N ASN A 101 38.93 -9.39 9.03
CA ASN A 101 39.27 -10.76 8.63
C ASN A 101 38.28 -11.80 9.18
N ASP A 102 37.65 -11.52 10.33
CA ASP A 102 36.61 -12.36 10.93
C ASP A 102 35.22 -12.16 10.29
N ILE A 103 35.05 -11.19 9.37
CA ILE A 103 33.82 -11.06 8.59
C ILE A 103 33.73 -12.27 7.67
N SER A 104 32.74 -13.13 7.90
CA SER A 104 32.41 -14.27 7.04
C SER A 104 32.20 -13.82 5.60
N GLU A 105 32.64 -14.64 4.63
CA GLU A 105 32.40 -14.37 3.21
C GLU A 105 30.92 -14.12 2.95
N ALA A 106 30.62 -13.07 2.18
CA ALA A 106 29.25 -12.68 1.88
C ALA A 106 28.55 -13.76 1.04
N GLU A 107 27.42 -14.27 1.53
CA GLU A 107 26.53 -15.10 0.74
C GLU A 107 25.72 -14.22 -0.23
N TRP A 108 25.86 -14.50 -1.52
CA TRP A 108 25.12 -13.77 -2.56
C TRP A 108 23.80 -14.47 -2.87
N TYR A 109 22.69 -13.84 -2.50
CA TYR A 109 21.36 -14.27 -2.92
C TYR A 109 21.01 -13.60 -4.25
N ILE A 110 21.07 -14.35 -5.35
CA ILE A 110 20.67 -13.86 -6.67
C ILE A 110 19.15 -14.06 -6.80
N LEU A 111 18.40 -12.98 -6.55
CA LEU A 111 16.95 -12.95 -6.76
C LEU A 111 16.65 -12.45 -8.18
N ASP A 112 15.94 -13.27 -8.95
CA ASP A 112 15.37 -12.82 -10.21
C ASP A 112 14.10 -11.96 -9.97
N ARG A 113 13.53 -11.44 -11.05
CA ARG A 113 12.32 -10.61 -11.00
C ARG A 113 11.12 -11.33 -10.38
N GLU A 114 11.04 -12.66 -10.51
CA GLU A 114 9.93 -13.45 -9.99
C GLU A 114 10.11 -13.83 -8.52
N LYS A 115 11.30 -13.62 -7.95
CA LYS A 115 11.61 -13.86 -6.54
C LYS A 115 11.77 -12.59 -5.71
N HIS A 116 11.97 -11.43 -6.36
CA HIS A 116 12.09 -10.17 -5.63
C HIS A 116 10.75 -9.72 -5.04
N TYR A 117 10.64 -9.71 -3.70
CA TYR A 117 9.41 -9.42 -2.95
C TYR A 117 8.63 -8.20 -3.49
N SER A 118 9.28 -7.03 -3.60
CA SER A 118 8.59 -5.80 -4.02
C SER A 118 7.97 -5.89 -5.42
N TYR A 119 8.59 -6.66 -6.34
CA TYR A 119 8.03 -6.84 -7.68
C TYR A 119 6.86 -7.83 -7.66
N VAL A 120 7.02 -8.94 -6.94
CA VAL A 120 5.98 -9.97 -6.79
C VAL A 120 4.74 -9.38 -6.12
N ASP A 121 4.94 -8.60 -5.06
CA ASP A 121 3.85 -7.93 -4.34
C ASP A 121 3.09 -6.94 -5.25
N PHE A 122 3.81 -6.05 -5.93
CA PHE A 122 3.19 -5.13 -6.89
C PHE A 122 2.49 -5.86 -8.03
N LYS A 123 3.07 -6.94 -8.56
CA LYS A 123 2.45 -7.78 -9.59
C LYS A 123 1.15 -8.39 -9.09
N ASN A 124 1.15 -8.97 -7.90
CA ASN A 124 -0.05 -9.57 -7.30
C ASN A 124 -1.14 -8.53 -7.04
N ALA A 125 -0.75 -7.33 -6.58
CA ALA A 125 -1.67 -6.21 -6.44
C ALA A 125 -2.25 -5.80 -7.81
N ALA A 126 -1.43 -5.70 -8.86
CA ALA A 126 -1.90 -5.37 -10.21
C ALA A 126 -2.84 -6.45 -10.78
N GLU A 127 -2.51 -7.73 -10.62
CA GLU A 127 -3.35 -8.86 -11.01
C GLU A 127 -4.69 -8.88 -10.26
N SER A 128 -4.69 -8.47 -8.98
CA SER A 128 -5.90 -8.30 -8.17
C SER A 128 -6.85 -7.25 -8.78
N ILE A 129 -6.32 -6.10 -9.20
CA ILE A 129 -7.12 -5.09 -9.93
C ILE A 129 -7.55 -5.60 -11.29
N GLU A 130 -6.70 -6.33 -12.01
CA GLU A 130 -7.07 -6.92 -13.30
C GLU A 130 -8.28 -7.85 -13.13
N ALA A 131 -8.26 -8.72 -12.11
CA ALA A 131 -9.37 -9.61 -11.79
C ALA A 131 -10.67 -8.84 -11.49
N ILE A 132 -10.62 -7.78 -10.68
CA ILE A 132 -11.77 -6.90 -10.41
C ILE A 132 -12.28 -6.25 -11.71
N SER A 133 -11.37 -5.76 -12.55
CA SER A 133 -11.69 -5.08 -13.81
C SER A 133 -12.40 -5.98 -14.83
N LYS A 134 -12.21 -7.30 -14.77
CA LYS A 134 -12.90 -8.28 -15.64
C LYS A 134 -14.37 -8.50 -15.24
N VAL A 135 -14.71 -8.29 -13.97
CA VAL A 135 -16.06 -8.59 -13.44
C VAL A 135 -17.04 -7.45 -13.69
N PHE A 136 -16.63 -6.20 -13.46
CA PHE A 136 -17.54 -5.05 -13.56
C PHE A 136 -18.17 -4.81 -14.95
N PRO A 137 -17.46 -4.96 -16.08
CA PRO A 137 -18.03 -4.74 -17.41
C PRO A 137 -19.27 -5.60 -17.67
N VAL A 138 -19.33 -6.82 -17.13
CA VAL A 138 -20.50 -7.71 -17.28
C VAL A 138 -21.77 -7.04 -16.76
N PHE A 139 -21.71 -6.39 -15.59
CA PHE A 139 -22.85 -5.68 -15.01
C PHE A 139 -23.22 -4.44 -15.82
N PHE A 140 -22.22 -3.65 -16.22
CA PHE A 140 -22.46 -2.44 -17.03
C PHE A 140 -23.08 -2.78 -18.39
N PHE A 141 -22.61 -3.83 -19.07
CA PHE A 141 -23.19 -4.28 -20.33
C PHE A 141 -24.59 -4.86 -20.14
N MET A 142 -24.83 -5.64 -19.08
CA MET A 142 -26.16 -6.16 -18.77
C MET A 142 -27.16 -5.02 -18.53
N VAL A 143 -26.78 -4.01 -17.73
CA VAL A 143 -27.64 -2.85 -17.46
C VAL A 143 -27.82 -2.00 -18.72
N ALA A 144 -26.77 -1.78 -19.51
CA ALA A 144 -26.86 -1.08 -20.78
C ALA A 144 -27.80 -1.79 -21.76
N ALA A 145 -27.77 -3.13 -21.83
CA ALA A 145 -28.69 -3.93 -22.63
C ALA A 145 -30.14 -3.69 -22.20
N LEU A 146 -30.41 -3.75 -20.89
CA LEU A 146 -31.75 -3.54 -20.33
C LEU A 146 -32.27 -2.12 -20.62
N VAL A 147 -31.45 -1.10 -20.40
CA VAL A 147 -31.83 0.30 -20.67
C VAL A 147 -32.01 0.56 -22.17
N CYS A 148 -31.15 -0.01 -23.01
CA CYS A 148 -31.30 0.08 -24.46
C CYS A 148 -32.60 -0.60 -24.91
N LEU A 149 -32.86 -1.81 -24.42
CA LEU A 149 -34.07 -2.56 -24.73
C LEU A 149 -35.34 -1.78 -24.34
N THR A 150 -35.41 -1.19 -23.14
CA THR A 150 -36.56 -0.38 -22.71
C THR A 150 -36.75 0.84 -23.60
N THR A 151 -35.67 1.56 -23.86
CA THR A 151 -35.70 2.80 -24.64
C THR A 151 -36.13 2.55 -26.08
N MET A 152 -35.54 1.52 -26.71
CA MET A 152 -35.85 1.15 -28.08
C MET A 152 -37.27 0.60 -28.19
N THR A 153 -37.73 -0.22 -27.23
CA THR A 153 -39.12 -0.70 -27.22
C THR A 153 -40.09 0.47 -27.19
N ARG A 154 -39.86 1.49 -26.34
CA ARG A 154 -40.70 2.69 -26.31
C ARG A 154 -40.66 3.47 -27.62
N MET A 155 -39.47 3.69 -28.17
CA MET A 155 -39.31 4.43 -29.43
C MET A 155 -40.03 3.75 -30.60
N VAL A 156 -40.01 2.41 -30.65
CA VAL A 156 -40.75 1.61 -31.62
C VAL A 156 -42.25 1.72 -31.38
N ASP A 157 -42.69 1.62 -30.12
CA ASP A 157 -44.11 1.76 -29.72
C ASP A 157 -44.69 3.15 -30.06
N GLU A 158 -43.91 4.23 -29.87
CA GLU A 158 -44.31 5.60 -30.25
C GLU A 158 -44.43 5.78 -31.77
N GLN A 159 -43.66 5.02 -32.55
CA GLN A 159 -43.68 5.07 -34.01
C GLN A 159 -44.50 3.92 -34.64
N ARG A 160 -45.31 3.22 -33.84
CA ARG A 160 -46.04 2.02 -34.26
C ARG A 160 -47.00 2.26 -35.43
N MET A 161 -47.73 3.38 -35.42
CA MET A 161 -48.58 3.81 -36.54
C MET A 161 -47.78 3.99 -37.83
N THR A 162 -46.64 4.69 -37.73
CA THR A 162 -45.73 4.93 -38.86
C THR A 162 -45.17 3.62 -39.42
N ILE A 163 -44.80 2.68 -38.55
CA ILE A 163 -44.36 1.32 -38.95
C ILE A 163 -45.49 0.59 -39.69
N GLY A 164 -46.71 0.65 -39.18
CA GLY A 164 -47.91 0.08 -39.81
C GLY A 164 -48.15 0.64 -41.21
N THR A 165 -48.07 1.96 -41.38
CA THR A 165 -48.22 2.65 -42.67
C THR A 165 -47.13 2.25 -43.66
N LEU A 166 -45.86 2.25 -43.24
CA LEU A 166 -44.75 1.82 -44.11
C LEU A 166 -44.90 0.37 -44.56
N LYS A 167 -45.35 -0.51 -43.66
CA LYS A 167 -45.61 -1.92 -43.99
C LYS A 167 -46.79 -2.09 -44.94
N ALA A 168 -47.85 -1.29 -44.78
CA ALA A 168 -49.00 -1.26 -45.70
C ALA A 168 -48.61 -0.74 -47.11
N LEU A 169 -47.65 0.19 -47.18
CA LEU A 169 -47.06 0.70 -48.42
C LEU A 169 -46.06 -0.29 -49.07
N GLY A 170 -45.83 -1.46 -48.49
CA GLY A 170 -44.99 -2.51 -49.07
C GLY A 170 -43.49 -2.44 -48.72
N TYR A 171 -43.08 -1.61 -47.75
CA TYR A 171 -41.68 -1.61 -47.30
C TYR A 171 -41.30 -2.93 -46.62
N SER A 172 -40.09 -3.42 -46.92
CA SER A 172 -39.59 -4.65 -46.32
C SER A 172 -39.29 -4.47 -44.83
N LYS A 173 -39.49 -5.54 -44.04
CA LYS A 173 -39.22 -5.57 -42.59
C LYS A 173 -37.80 -5.10 -42.26
N VAL A 174 -36.81 -5.46 -43.09
CA VAL A 174 -35.41 -5.08 -42.93
C VAL A 174 -35.20 -3.57 -43.10
N LYS A 175 -35.83 -2.94 -44.11
CA LYS A 175 -35.73 -1.49 -44.32
C LYS A 175 -36.38 -0.68 -43.20
N ILE A 176 -37.45 -1.20 -42.61
CA ILE A 176 -38.09 -0.58 -41.45
C ILE A 176 -37.19 -0.73 -40.21
N ALA A 177 -36.64 -1.92 -39.98
CA ALA A 177 -35.79 -2.20 -38.83
C ALA A 177 -34.45 -1.45 -38.87
N SER A 178 -33.86 -1.25 -40.06
CA SER A 178 -32.57 -0.59 -40.21
C SER A 178 -32.54 0.82 -39.61
N LYS A 179 -33.65 1.58 -39.69
CA LYS A 179 -33.76 2.90 -39.04
C LYS A 179 -33.42 2.84 -37.55
N PHE A 180 -33.97 1.86 -36.84
CA PHE A 180 -33.78 1.71 -35.40
C PHE A 180 -32.41 1.10 -35.07
N LEU A 181 -31.94 0.14 -35.88
CA LEU A 181 -30.63 -0.49 -35.69
C LEU A 181 -29.48 0.50 -35.93
N ILE A 182 -29.57 1.33 -36.98
CA ILE A 182 -28.59 2.38 -37.27
C ILE A 182 -28.59 3.40 -36.14
N TYR A 183 -29.76 3.79 -35.64
CA TYR A 183 -29.86 4.71 -34.50
C TYR A 183 -29.16 4.14 -33.25
N ALA A 184 -29.44 2.90 -32.88
CA ALA A 184 -28.80 2.24 -31.74
C ALA A 184 -27.28 2.07 -31.93
N GLY A 185 -26.86 1.64 -33.13
CA GLY A 185 -25.44 1.46 -33.46
C GLY A 185 -24.64 2.75 -33.41
N LEU A 186 -25.15 3.83 -34.03
CA LEU A 186 -24.50 5.14 -33.99
C LEU A 186 -24.43 5.70 -32.57
N ALA A 187 -25.52 5.59 -31.80
CA ALA A 187 -25.54 6.01 -30.40
C ALA A 187 -24.50 5.25 -29.56
N SER A 188 -24.35 3.94 -29.78
CA SER A 188 -23.37 3.11 -29.08
C SER A 188 -21.93 3.42 -29.49
N ILE A 189 -21.67 3.72 -30.77
CA ILE A 189 -20.33 4.12 -31.24
C ILE A 189 -19.94 5.45 -30.61
N LEU A 190 -20.81 6.47 -30.68
CA LEU A 190 -20.55 7.77 -30.08
C LEU A 190 -20.35 7.67 -28.55
N GLY A 191 -21.21 6.89 -27.89
CA GLY A 191 -21.07 6.59 -26.46
C GLY A 191 -19.76 5.89 -26.11
N SER A 192 -19.30 4.95 -26.95
CA SER A 192 -18.03 4.24 -26.74
C SER A 192 -16.83 5.17 -26.93
N VAL A 193 -16.87 6.08 -27.91
CA VAL A 193 -15.81 7.09 -28.11
C VAL A 193 -15.72 8.03 -26.90
N ILE A 194 -16.84 8.61 -26.48
CA ILE A 194 -16.88 9.52 -25.31
C ILE A 194 -16.48 8.77 -24.04
N GLY A 195 -17.01 7.55 -23.85
CA GLY A 195 -16.71 6.70 -22.70
C GLY A 195 -15.23 6.30 -22.64
N THR A 196 -14.60 6.02 -23.78
CA THR A 196 -13.16 5.71 -23.84
C THR A 196 -12.33 6.93 -23.48
N ILE A 197 -12.67 8.11 -24.02
CA ILE A 197 -11.94 9.36 -23.71
C ILE A 197 -12.01 9.68 -22.22
N ILE A 198 -13.21 9.64 -21.62
CA ILE A 198 -13.39 9.92 -20.19
C ILE A 198 -12.75 8.81 -19.36
N GLY A 199 -13.05 7.55 -19.70
CA GLY A 199 -12.61 6.39 -18.95
C GLY A 199 -11.09 6.29 -18.86
N PHE A 200 -10.41 6.50 -19.99
CA PHE A 200 -8.95 6.42 -20.07
C PHE A 200 -8.24 7.58 -19.35
N ASN A 201 -8.88 8.74 -19.20
CA ASN A 201 -8.31 9.86 -18.45
C ASN A 201 -8.57 9.79 -16.95
N VAL A 202 -9.67 9.15 -16.52
CA VAL A 202 -10.09 9.13 -15.12
C VAL A 202 -9.62 7.87 -14.40
N PHE A 203 -9.99 6.68 -14.89
CA PHE A 203 -9.77 5.43 -14.15
C PHE A 203 -8.29 5.09 -13.93
N PRO A 204 -7.41 5.13 -14.96
CA PRO A 204 -6.00 4.83 -14.75
C PRO A 204 -5.30 5.77 -13.77
N ARG A 205 -5.62 7.07 -13.80
CA ARG A 205 -5.02 8.05 -12.86
C ARG A 205 -5.43 7.77 -11.42
N VAL A 206 -6.72 7.58 -11.17
CA VAL A 206 -7.22 7.28 -9.81
C VAL A 206 -6.60 5.98 -9.27
N VAL A 207 -6.43 4.97 -10.11
CA VAL A 207 -5.78 3.70 -9.71
C VAL A 207 -4.28 3.88 -9.47
N LEU A 208 -3.57 4.60 -10.34
CA LEU A 208 -2.14 4.87 -10.17
C LEU A 208 -1.86 5.72 -8.94
N ASP A 209 -2.66 6.76 -8.69
CA ASP A 209 -2.55 7.60 -7.49
C ASP A 209 -2.82 6.77 -6.22
N ALA A 210 -3.76 5.82 -6.28
CA ALA A 210 -4.00 4.88 -5.19
C ALA A 210 -2.78 4.00 -4.90
N TYR A 211 -2.09 3.53 -5.94
CA TYR A 211 -0.88 2.72 -5.80
C TYR A 211 0.33 3.53 -5.37
N ALA A 212 0.43 4.78 -5.82
CA ALA A 212 1.52 5.68 -5.43
C ALA A 212 1.53 6.00 -3.93
N MET A 213 0.41 5.79 -3.22
CA MET A 213 0.38 5.86 -1.76
C MET A 213 1.01 4.64 -1.06
N MET A 214 1.06 3.49 -1.73
CA MET A 214 1.62 2.24 -1.17
C MET A 214 3.03 1.94 -1.70
N TYR A 215 3.34 2.38 -2.92
CA TYR A 215 4.55 2.02 -3.64
C TYR A 215 5.29 3.27 -4.11
N VAL A 216 6.63 3.24 -4.00
CA VAL A 216 7.49 4.24 -4.66
C VAL A 216 7.60 3.86 -6.14
N LEU A 217 6.78 4.50 -6.97
CA LEU A 217 6.70 4.23 -8.41
C LEU A 217 7.25 5.41 -9.21
N PRO A 218 7.89 5.17 -10.36
CA PRO A 218 8.12 6.22 -11.34
C PRO A 218 6.79 6.73 -11.90
N ASP A 219 6.81 7.89 -12.55
CA ASP A 219 5.62 8.46 -13.19
C ASP A 219 4.87 7.42 -14.04
N GLY A 220 3.61 7.20 -13.70
CA GLY A 220 2.79 6.16 -14.31
C GLY A 220 2.58 6.39 -15.81
N ILE A 221 3.03 5.43 -16.63
CA ILE A 221 2.86 5.50 -18.09
C ILE A 221 1.49 4.93 -18.46
N ILE A 222 0.57 5.81 -18.85
CA ILE A 222 -0.77 5.44 -19.27
C ILE A 222 -0.76 5.11 -20.78
N VAL A 223 -0.86 3.82 -21.12
CA VAL A 223 -0.82 3.34 -22.52
C VAL A 223 -2.21 2.92 -23.01
N LEU A 224 -2.63 3.45 -24.16
CA LEU A 224 -3.92 3.12 -24.76
C LEU A 224 -3.83 1.80 -25.51
N SER A 225 -4.48 0.75 -24.98
CA SER A 225 -4.60 -0.54 -25.65
C SER A 225 -5.74 -0.53 -26.66
N TRP A 226 -5.42 -0.29 -27.93
CA TRP A 226 -6.38 -0.34 -29.04
C TRP A 226 -7.17 -1.66 -29.11
N PRO A 227 -6.57 -2.85 -28.89
CA PRO A 227 -7.34 -4.10 -28.86
C PRO A 227 -8.46 -4.10 -27.82
N LEU A 228 -8.21 -3.57 -26.60
CA LEU A 228 -9.22 -3.48 -25.55
C LEU A 228 -10.32 -2.48 -25.89
N VAL A 229 -9.94 -1.32 -26.45
CA VAL A 229 -10.91 -0.30 -26.90
C VAL A 229 -11.82 -0.86 -27.99
N LEU A 230 -11.25 -1.54 -28.98
CA LEU A 230 -12.02 -2.15 -30.07
C LEU A 230 -12.92 -3.27 -29.57
N LEU A 231 -12.42 -4.13 -28.68
CA LEU A 231 -13.21 -5.21 -28.08
C LEU A 231 -14.38 -4.66 -27.26
N ALA A 232 -14.14 -3.69 -26.38
CA ALA A 232 -15.17 -3.07 -25.57
C ALA A 232 -16.23 -2.36 -26.44
N THR A 233 -15.79 -1.66 -27.49
CA THR A 233 -16.69 -1.00 -28.45
C THR A 233 -17.53 -2.02 -29.22
N LEU A 234 -16.94 -3.12 -29.68
CA LEU A 234 -17.64 -4.17 -30.41
C LEU A 234 -18.69 -4.84 -29.51
N ILE A 235 -18.36 -5.12 -28.26
CA ILE A 235 -19.31 -5.68 -27.28
C ILE A 235 -20.44 -4.67 -27.02
N ALA A 236 -20.12 -3.39 -26.78
CA ALA A 236 -21.13 -2.34 -26.54
C ALA A 236 -22.11 -2.21 -27.72
N VAL A 237 -21.58 -2.11 -28.94
CA VAL A 237 -22.39 -2.02 -30.17
C VAL A 237 -23.18 -3.30 -30.38
N GLY A 238 -22.59 -4.47 -30.20
CA GLY A 238 -23.26 -5.76 -30.32
C GLY A 238 -24.44 -5.88 -29.36
N VAL A 239 -24.23 -5.59 -28.07
CA VAL A 239 -25.26 -5.68 -27.03
C VAL A 239 -26.41 -4.70 -27.27
N THR A 240 -26.12 -3.44 -27.62
CA THR A 240 -27.14 -2.41 -27.85
C THR A 240 -27.91 -2.64 -29.13
N THR A 241 -27.24 -2.98 -30.23
CA THR A 241 -27.89 -3.28 -31.52
C THR A 241 -28.72 -4.56 -31.44
N LEU A 242 -28.26 -5.59 -30.73
CA LEU A 242 -29.03 -6.81 -30.49
C LEU A 242 -30.28 -6.52 -29.62
N SER A 243 -30.14 -5.68 -28.60
CA SER A 243 -31.27 -5.22 -27.78
C SER A 243 -32.30 -4.45 -28.62
N ALA A 244 -31.83 -3.55 -29.48
CA ALA A 244 -32.67 -2.82 -30.44
C ALA A 244 -33.36 -3.76 -31.43
N TYR A 245 -32.64 -4.77 -31.93
CA TYR A 245 -33.20 -5.79 -32.82
C TYR A 245 -34.37 -6.53 -32.16
N PHE A 246 -34.20 -7.01 -30.92
CA PHE A 246 -35.28 -7.68 -30.21
C PHE A 246 -36.49 -6.78 -29.96
N ALA A 247 -36.27 -5.50 -29.64
CA ALA A 247 -37.35 -4.52 -29.47
C ALA A 247 -38.16 -4.35 -30.77
N VAL A 248 -37.48 -4.15 -31.90
CA VAL A 248 -38.11 -3.90 -33.20
C VAL A 248 -38.77 -5.15 -33.77
N ASN A 249 -38.09 -6.30 -33.68
CA ASN A 249 -38.57 -7.57 -34.25
C ASN A 249 -39.93 -7.98 -33.69
N THR A 250 -40.16 -7.69 -32.41
CA THR A 250 -41.42 -7.96 -31.73
C THR A 250 -42.60 -7.24 -32.38
N GLU A 251 -42.43 -5.98 -32.83
CA GLU A 251 -43.53 -5.19 -33.43
C GLU A 251 -43.64 -5.38 -34.95
N ILE A 252 -42.52 -5.46 -35.70
CA ILE A 252 -42.57 -5.58 -37.17
C ILE A 252 -43.15 -6.92 -37.67
N THR A 253 -43.27 -7.92 -36.79
CA THR A 253 -43.89 -9.21 -37.09
C THR A 253 -45.42 -9.13 -37.11
N GLU A 254 -46.03 -8.17 -36.40
CA GLU A 254 -47.49 -8.00 -36.34
C GLU A 254 -48.10 -7.50 -37.66
N ALA A 255 -49.39 -7.78 -37.89
CA ALA A 255 -50.08 -7.32 -39.10
C ALA A 255 -50.20 -5.78 -39.16
N PRO A 256 -50.12 -5.14 -40.35
CA PRO A 256 -50.22 -3.68 -40.49
C PRO A 256 -51.49 -3.09 -39.85
N SER A 257 -52.62 -3.78 -39.98
CA SER A 257 -53.91 -3.36 -39.41
C SER A 257 -53.93 -3.34 -37.88
N VAL A 258 -53.09 -4.14 -37.22
CA VAL A 258 -52.95 -4.19 -35.75
C VAL A 258 -52.01 -3.09 -35.26
N LEU A 259 -50.96 -2.79 -36.03
CA LEU A 259 -50.01 -1.71 -35.76
C LEU A 259 -50.67 -0.32 -35.92
N MET A 260 -51.66 -0.20 -36.80
CA MET A 260 -52.46 1.01 -36.99
C MET A 260 -53.53 1.25 -35.92
N ARG A 261 -53.61 0.40 -34.89
CA ARG A 261 -54.53 0.59 -33.76
C ARG A 261 -53.75 0.92 -32.49
N PRO A 262 -54.30 1.71 -31.57
CA PRO A 262 -53.72 1.87 -30.25
C PRO A 262 -53.51 0.51 -29.58
N LYS A 263 -52.34 0.32 -28.94
CA LYS A 263 -52.00 -0.93 -28.25
C LYS A 263 -52.99 -1.15 -27.11
N ALA A 264 -53.69 -2.28 -27.12
CA ALA A 264 -54.65 -2.61 -26.08
C ALA A 264 -53.94 -2.72 -24.72
N PRO A 265 -54.50 -2.17 -23.63
CA PRO A 265 -53.92 -2.32 -22.30
C PRO A 265 -53.91 -3.81 -21.92
N LYS A 266 -52.82 -4.25 -21.26
CA LYS A 266 -52.71 -5.64 -20.80
C LYS A 266 -53.76 -5.96 -19.75
N GLU A 267 -54.42 -7.10 -19.88
CA GLU A 267 -55.41 -7.57 -18.91
C GLU A 267 -54.80 -7.73 -17.51
N GLY A 268 -55.50 -7.25 -16.49
CA GLY A 268 -55.10 -7.43 -15.09
C GLY A 268 -55.44 -8.84 -14.60
N LYS A 269 -54.43 -9.62 -14.21
CA LYS A 269 -54.61 -10.93 -13.54
C LYS A 269 -54.49 -10.78 -12.02
N ARG A 270 -55.11 -11.69 -11.26
CA ARG A 270 -54.95 -11.79 -9.79
C ARG A 270 -53.47 -11.99 -9.43
N ILE A 271 -53.02 -11.34 -8.37
CA ILE A 271 -51.62 -11.36 -7.91
C ILE A 271 -51.44 -12.27 -6.70
N LEU A 272 -50.24 -12.81 -6.49
CA LEU A 272 -49.96 -13.72 -5.36
C LEU A 272 -50.15 -13.03 -3.99
N LEU A 273 -49.90 -11.72 -3.91
CA LEU A 273 -50.10 -10.94 -2.68
C LEU A 273 -51.57 -10.88 -2.22
N GLU A 274 -52.54 -11.08 -3.12
CA GLU A 274 -53.97 -11.19 -2.76
C GLU A 274 -54.26 -12.44 -1.93
N ARG A 275 -53.34 -13.43 -1.92
CA ARG A 275 -53.46 -14.66 -1.12
C ARG A 275 -52.90 -14.52 0.30
N ILE A 276 -52.27 -13.40 0.63
CA ILE A 276 -51.72 -13.12 1.96
C ILE A 276 -52.61 -12.05 2.63
N PRO A 277 -53.71 -12.44 3.31
CA PRO A 277 -54.74 -11.51 3.79
C PRO A 277 -54.22 -10.50 4.82
N PHE A 278 -53.20 -10.86 5.61
CA PHE A 278 -52.58 -9.96 6.59
C PHE A 278 -52.02 -8.69 5.93
N ILE A 279 -51.24 -8.84 4.85
CA ILE A 279 -50.64 -7.69 4.15
C ILE A 279 -51.69 -7.00 3.26
N TRP A 280 -52.53 -7.78 2.58
CA TRP A 280 -53.49 -7.24 1.62
C TRP A 280 -54.58 -6.38 2.26
N ASN A 281 -55.05 -6.75 3.45
CA ASN A 281 -56.15 -6.02 4.11
C ASN A 281 -55.69 -4.69 4.73
N HIS A 282 -54.41 -4.54 5.08
CA HIS A 282 -53.85 -3.29 5.62
C HIS A 282 -53.51 -2.25 4.55
N LEU A 283 -53.51 -2.62 3.26
CA LEU A 283 -53.25 -1.68 2.17
C LEU A 283 -54.47 -0.81 1.87
N SER A 284 -54.26 0.51 1.76
CA SER A 284 -55.25 1.46 1.26
C SER A 284 -55.65 1.13 -0.18
N PHE A 285 -56.79 1.65 -0.64
CA PHE A 285 -57.26 1.45 -2.01
C PHE A 285 -56.17 1.80 -3.05
N THR A 286 -55.51 2.95 -2.89
CA THR A 286 -54.41 3.36 -3.77
C THR A 286 -53.23 2.39 -3.69
N GLY A 287 -52.89 1.89 -2.51
CA GLY A 287 -51.83 0.88 -2.35
C GLY A 287 -52.13 -0.43 -3.08
N LYS A 288 -53.38 -0.93 -2.99
CA LYS A 288 -53.84 -2.12 -3.72
C LYS A 288 -53.75 -1.93 -5.23
N VAL A 289 -54.10 -0.75 -5.73
CA VAL A 289 -53.98 -0.40 -7.16
C VAL A 289 -52.52 -0.31 -7.59
N THR A 290 -51.64 0.32 -6.80
CA THR A 290 -50.20 0.41 -7.11
C THR A 290 -49.57 -0.98 -7.20
N VAL A 291 -49.82 -1.86 -6.23
CA VAL A 291 -49.26 -3.23 -6.24
C VAL A 291 -49.78 -4.02 -7.45
N ARG A 292 -51.08 -3.94 -7.77
CA ARG A 292 -51.63 -4.57 -8.99
C ARG A 292 -50.98 -4.04 -10.26
N ASN A 293 -50.72 -2.74 -10.34
CA ASN A 293 -50.09 -2.11 -11.51
C ASN A 293 -48.64 -2.58 -11.69
N ILE A 294 -47.86 -2.66 -10.61
CA ILE A 294 -46.47 -3.17 -10.66
C ILE A 294 -46.43 -4.58 -11.24
N PHE A 295 -47.28 -5.49 -10.75
CA PHE A 295 -47.30 -6.87 -11.20
C PHE A 295 -48.04 -7.09 -12.53
N ARG A 296 -48.86 -6.13 -12.97
CA ARG A 296 -49.44 -6.12 -14.33
C ARG A 296 -48.34 -6.01 -15.39
N TYR A 297 -47.28 -5.26 -15.11
CA TYR A 297 -46.16 -5.01 -16.02
C TYR A 297 -44.87 -5.73 -15.59
N LYS A 298 -44.92 -7.06 -15.44
CA LYS A 298 -43.81 -7.90 -14.94
C LYS A 298 -42.44 -7.67 -15.59
N LYS A 299 -42.39 -7.48 -16.91
CA LYS A 299 -41.13 -7.20 -17.62
C LYS A 299 -40.51 -5.91 -17.11
N ARG A 300 -41.33 -4.86 -16.97
CA ARG A 300 -40.90 -3.55 -16.47
C ARG A 300 -40.46 -3.63 -15.03
N PHE A 301 -41.23 -4.31 -14.19
CA PHE A 301 -40.85 -4.62 -12.81
C PHE A 301 -39.45 -5.25 -12.73
N LEU A 302 -39.20 -6.34 -13.46
CA LEU A 302 -37.91 -7.03 -13.46
C LEU A 302 -36.77 -6.13 -13.95
N MET A 303 -36.98 -5.39 -15.05
CA MET A 303 -35.96 -4.48 -15.59
C MET A 303 -35.58 -3.38 -14.58
N THR A 304 -36.57 -2.80 -13.88
CA THR A 304 -36.30 -1.80 -12.83
C THR A 304 -35.59 -2.42 -11.64
N VAL A 305 -36.06 -3.57 -11.16
CA VAL A 305 -35.45 -4.27 -10.02
C VAL A 305 -34.00 -4.63 -10.33
N PHE A 306 -33.69 -5.23 -11.49
CA PHE A 306 -32.32 -5.58 -11.86
C PHE A 306 -31.42 -4.36 -12.07
N GLY A 307 -31.94 -3.27 -12.65
CA GLY A 307 -31.18 -2.04 -12.81
C GLY A 307 -30.77 -1.42 -11.47
N ILE A 308 -31.70 -1.35 -10.51
CA ILE A 308 -31.43 -0.84 -9.16
C ILE A 308 -30.54 -1.83 -8.38
N ALA A 309 -30.85 -3.12 -8.47
CA ALA A 309 -30.09 -4.17 -7.81
C ALA A 309 -28.63 -4.19 -8.26
N GLY A 310 -28.33 -3.96 -9.54
CA GLY A 310 -26.96 -3.86 -10.04
C GLY A 310 -26.19 -2.70 -9.41
N CYS A 311 -26.84 -1.54 -9.21
CA CYS A 311 -26.22 -0.39 -8.56
C CYS A 311 -25.94 -0.66 -7.08
N THR A 312 -26.92 -1.21 -6.35
CA THR A 312 -26.76 -1.57 -4.94
C THR A 312 -25.74 -2.69 -4.74
N ALA A 313 -25.72 -3.70 -5.61
CA ALA A 313 -24.74 -4.78 -5.56
C ALA A 313 -23.32 -4.24 -5.75
N LEU A 314 -23.13 -3.31 -6.68
CA LEU A 314 -21.84 -2.66 -6.91
C LEU A 314 -21.41 -1.85 -5.66
N LEU A 315 -22.31 -1.05 -5.08
CA LEU A 315 -22.03 -0.29 -3.85
C LEU A 315 -21.67 -1.22 -2.67
N LEU A 316 -22.48 -2.26 -2.42
CA LEU A 316 -22.24 -3.19 -1.33
C LEU A 316 -20.91 -3.93 -1.51
N THR A 317 -20.57 -4.29 -2.74
CA THR A 317 -19.30 -4.93 -3.06
C THR A 317 -18.11 -4.00 -2.77
N GLY A 318 -18.20 -2.72 -3.12
CA GLY A 318 -17.15 -1.75 -2.84
C GLY A 318 -16.87 -1.60 -1.35
N PHE A 319 -17.93 -1.43 -0.54
CA PHE A 319 -17.77 -1.41 0.91
C PHE A 319 -17.34 -2.77 1.48
N GLY A 320 -17.84 -3.87 0.92
CA GLY A 320 -17.49 -5.22 1.35
C GLY A 320 -16.02 -5.56 1.13
N ILE A 321 -15.39 -5.10 0.04
CA ILE A 321 -13.94 -5.25 -0.19
C ILE A 321 -13.15 -4.57 0.95
N LYS A 322 -13.57 -3.36 1.33
CA LYS A 322 -12.97 -2.62 2.44
C LYS A 322 -13.12 -3.37 3.77
N ASP A 323 -14.31 -3.88 4.07
CA ASP A 323 -14.58 -4.66 5.29
C ASP A 323 -13.76 -5.96 5.35
N SER A 324 -13.61 -6.63 4.20
CA SER A 324 -12.82 -7.86 4.06
C SER A 324 -11.34 -7.68 4.40
N ILE A 325 -10.76 -6.54 4.02
CA ILE A 325 -9.36 -6.23 4.32
C ILE A 325 -9.23 -5.78 5.77
N ARG A 326 -10.18 -4.97 6.26
CA ARG A 326 -10.24 -4.58 7.68
C ARG A 326 -10.32 -5.79 8.62
N THR A 327 -10.99 -6.86 8.18
CA THR A 327 -11.06 -8.12 8.94
C THR A 327 -9.66 -8.68 9.24
N ILE A 328 -8.68 -8.48 8.37
CA ILE A 328 -7.29 -8.91 8.61
C ILE A 328 -6.76 -8.19 9.85
N ILE A 329 -6.91 -6.87 9.95
CA ILE A 329 -6.46 -6.11 11.12
C ILE A 329 -7.20 -6.55 12.39
N ASP A 330 -8.54 -6.56 12.33
CA ASP A 330 -9.38 -6.78 13.51
C ASP A 330 -9.26 -8.24 14.04
N ARG A 331 -9.11 -9.23 13.15
CA ARG A 331 -9.00 -10.65 13.53
C ARG A 331 -7.55 -11.10 13.69
N GLN A 332 -6.67 -10.88 12.70
CA GLN A 332 -5.28 -11.36 12.78
C GLN A 332 -4.53 -10.73 13.94
N PHE A 333 -4.55 -9.41 14.04
CA PHE A 333 -3.76 -8.65 15.03
C PHE A 333 -4.60 -8.16 16.22
N GLY A 334 -5.77 -8.77 16.44
CA GLY A 334 -6.67 -8.43 17.53
C GLY A 334 -7.28 -9.62 18.25
N THR A 335 -7.64 -10.69 17.51
CA THR A 335 -8.20 -11.91 18.12
C THR A 335 -7.24 -13.09 18.07
N ILE A 336 -6.43 -13.20 17.01
CA ILE A 336 -5.53 -14.33 16.77
C ILE A 336 -4.17 -14.08 17.39
N TYR A 337 -3.52 -12.96 17.07
CA TYR A 337 -2.28 -12.53 17.72
C TYR A 337 -2.58 -11.58 18.86
N HIS A 338 -2.09 -11.95 20.04
CA HIS A 338 -2.16 -11.15 21.28
C HIS A 338 -0.83 -10.51 21.63
N TYR A 339 0.27 -10.96 21.00
CA TYR A 339 1.59 -10.37 21.18
C TYR A 339 1.77 -9.09 20.35
N ASP A 340 2.62 -8.17 20.82
CA ASP A 340 2.84 -6.87 20.20
C ASP A 340 4.05 -6.88 19.26
N LEU A 341 5.09 -7.62 19.64
CA LEU A 341 6.30 -7.76 18.83
C LEU A 341 6.89 -9.17 18.88
N SER A 342 7.68 -9.47 17.85
CA SER A 342 8.58 -10.61 17.83
C SER A 342 10.04 -10.14 17.82
N ILE A 343 10.87 -10.77 18.65
CA ILE A 343 12.31 -10.50 18.74
C ILE A 343 13.04 -11.70 18.15
N SER A 344 13.77 -11.48 17.06
CA SER A 344 14.63 -12.49 16.44
C SER A 344 15.98 -12.51 17.13
N LEU A 345 16.52 -13.70 17.39
CA LEU A 345 17.81 -13.91 18.04
C LEU A 345 18.90 -14.26 17.02
N ASP A 346 20.15 -14.06 17.39
CA ASP A 346 21.31 -14.53 16.62
C ASP A 346 21.39 -16.06 16.67
N LYS A 347 21.76 -16.70 15.57
CA LYS A 347 21.95 -18.16 15.49
C LYS A 347 23.02 -18.68 16.47
N LYS A 348 23.96 -17.83 16.88
CA LYS A 348 25.08 -18.16 17.78
C LYS A 348 24.82 -17.83 19.24
N ILE A 349 23.63 -17.31 19.59
CA ILE A 349 23.32 -16.95 20.98
C ILE A 349 23.42 -18.18 21.89
N THR A 350 24.14 -18.04 23.00
CA THR A 350 24.30 -19.10 23.99
C THR A 350 23.12 -19.16 24.96
N ASP A 351 22.90 -20.31 25.60
CA ASP A 351 21.81 -20.45 26.59
C ASP A 351 21.97 -19.47 27.77
N ALA A 352 23.20 -19.17 28.18
CA ALA A 352 23.48 -18.18 29.21
C ALA A 352 23.06 -16.76 28.79
N GLN A 353 23.30 -16.38 27.53
CA GLN A 353 22.83 -15.10 26.98
C GLN A 353 21.31 -15.05 26.84
N LYS A 354 20.66 -16.18 26.52
CA LYS A 354 19.19 -16.26 26.53
C LYS A 354 18.63 -16.03 27.94
N GLU A 355 19.21 -16.64 28.96
CA GLU A 355 18.80 -16.44 30.36
C GLU A 355 19.00 -14.98 30.80
N GLU A 356 20.12 -14.35 30.43
CA GLU A 356 20.36 -12.92 30.69
C GLU A 356 19.34 -12.04 29.99
N LEU A 357 19.02 -12.33 28.72
CA LEU A 357 18.01 -11.60 27.95
C LEU A 357 16.61 -11.71 28.57
N ILE A 358 16.19 -12.91 28.99
CA ILE A 358 14.92 -13.10 29.70
C ILE A 358 14.89 -12.29 30.97
N THR A 359 15.97 -12.33 31.76
CA THR A 359 16.05 -11.59 33.02
C THR A 359 15.90 -10.10 32.76
N LYS A 360 16.62 -9.58 31.76
CA LYS A 360 16.53 -8.17 31.35
C LYS A 360 15.12 -7.79 30.87
N LEU A 361 14.47 -8.63 30.07
CA LEU A 361 13.10 -8.40 29.60
C LEU A 361 12.10 -8.48 30.75
N SER A 362 12.26 -9.41 31.68
CA SER A 362 11.37 -9.59 32.84
C SER A 362 11.51 -8.46 33.86
N ASP A 363 12.70 -7.86 33.97
CA ASP A 363 12.97 -6.71 34.83
C ASP A 363 12.48 -5.37 34.21
N ASP A 364 12.14 -5.35 32.93
CA ASP A 364 11.61 -4.17 32.24
C ASP A 364 10.10 -4.05 32.48
N GLU A 365 9.67 -3.03 33.21
CA GLU A 365 8.25 -2.79 33.54
C GLU A 365 7.35 -2.68 32.30
N ARG A 366 7.92 -2.35 31.12
CA ARG A 366 7.19 -2.27 29.85
C ARG A 366 6.81 -3.65 29.32
N VAL A 367 7.47 -4.72 29.72
CA VAL A 367 7.21 -6.08 29.22
C VAL A 367 6.20 -6.77 30.13
N TYR A 368 5.14 -7.31 29.52
CA TYR A 368 4.13 -8.08 30.24
C TYR A 368 4.52 -9.54 30.35
N ASP A 369 4.79 -10.17 29.21
CA ASP A 369 5.15 -11.58 29.14
C ASP A 369 5.92 -11.90 27.85
N THR A 370 6.67 -13.00 27.86
CA THR A 370 7.46 -13.48 26.73
C THR A 370 7.34 -14.99 26.54
N LEU A 371 7.34 -15.44 25.29
CA LEU A 371 7.35 -16.86 24.93
C LEU A 371 8.42 -17.15 23.88
N PHE A 372 9.35 -18.04 24.20
CA PHE A 372 10.30 -18.55 23.21
C PHE A 372 9.59 -19.41 22.17
N ILE A 373 9.95 -19.17 20.92
CA ILE A 373 9.53 -19.98 19.79
C ILE A 373 10.75 -20.29 18.91
N LYS A 374 10.67 -21.40 18.19
CA LYS A 374 11.48 -21.63 16.99
C LYS A 374 10.62 -21.27 15.80
N SER A 375 11.11 -20.36 14.97
CA SER A 375 10.43 -19.94 13.75
C SER A 375 11.35 -20.16 12.55
N GLU A 376 11.00 -21.12 11.69
CA GLU A 376 11.79 -21.42 10.51
C GLU A 376 10.95 -21.53 9.25
N SER A 377 11.56 -21.23 8.11
CA SER A 377 10.95 -21.43 6.81
C SER A 377 10.96 -22.92 6.46
N GLY A 378 9.88 -23.40 5.87
CA GLY A 378 9.77 -24.75 5.38
C GLY A 378 8.78 -24.85 4.24
N LYS A 379 8.48 -26.09 3.82
CA LYS A 379 7.49 -26.36 2.79
C LYS A 379 6.51 -27.43 3.24
N LEU A 380 5.25 -27.23 2.88
CA LEU A 380 4.20 -28.22 3.07
C LEU A 380 3.72 -28.70 1.70
N GLU A 381 3.67 -30.01 1.52
CA GLU A 381 3.37 -30.64 0.23
C GLU A 381 2.28 -31.70 0.37
N SER A 382 1.34 -31.65 -0.56
CA SER A 382 0.35 -32.69 -0.82
C SER A 382 0.36 -33.01 -2.30
N ASP A 383 0.50 -34.30 -2.64
CA ASP A 383 0.53 -34.81 -4.00
C ASP A 383 1.57 -34.09 -4.89
N GLU A 384 1.14 -33.18 -5.77
CA GLU A 384 1.98 -32.41 -6.70
C GLU A 384 2.07 -30.92 -6.36
N THR A 385 1.45 -30.48 -5.25
CA THR A 385 1.40 -29.05 -4.88
C THR A 385 2.24 -28.81 -3.64
N THR A 386 3.21 -27.90 -3.75
CA THR A 386 4.07 -27.46 -2.65
C THR A 386 3.78 -26.02 -2.30
N LYS A 387 3.76 -25.71 -1.01
CA LYS A 387 3.56 -24.36 -0.48
C LYS A 387 4.62 -24.03 0.55
N ASP A 388 5.18 -22.83 0.45
CA ASP A 388 6.04 -22.29 1.48
C ASP A 388 5.22 -22.01 2.74
N VAL A 389 5.77 -22.41 3.89
CA VAL A 389 5.16 -22.30 5.20
C VAL A 389 6.20 -21.87 6.24
N SER A 390 5.77 -21.24 7.32
CA SER A 390 6.59 -20.98 8.49
C SER A 390 6.22 -21.99 9.58
N LEU A 391 7.21 -22.76 10.03
CA LEU A 391 7.06 -23.70 11.14
C LEU A 391 7.23 -22.90 12.43
N VAL A 392 6.24 -23.01 13.32
CA VAL A 392 6.23 -22.35 14.62
C VAL A 392 6.18 -23.41 15.70
N ILE A 393 7.23 -23.46 16.52
CA ILE A 393 7.36 -24.42 17.62
C ILE A 393 7.50 -23.64 18.92
N PRO A 394 6.46 -23.59 19.78
CA PRO A 394 6.53 -22.90 21.06
C PRO A 394 7.35 -23.70 22.08
N GLN A 395 8.09 -23.02 22.94
CA GLN A 395 8.79 -23.67 24.05
C GLN A 395 7.81 -24.32 25.04
N ASN A 396 6.68 -23.64 25.30
CA ASN A 396 5.60 -24.12 26.14
C ASN A 396 4.28 -24.12 25.36
N ILE A 397 3.65 -25.29 25.22
CA ILE A 397 2.39 -25.47 24.51
C ILE A 397 1.23 -24.81 25.27
N GLU A 398 1.23 -24.88 26.60
CA GLU A 398 0.13 -24.37 27.42
C GLU A 398 0.07 -22.84 27.39
N GLN A 399 1.22 -22.18 27.24
CA GLN A 399 1.33 -20.72 27.16
C GLN A 399 1.05 -20.18 25.74
N LEU A 400 1.09 -21.03 24.70
CA LEU A 400 0.88 -20.57 23.32
C LEU A 400 -0.47 -19.85 23.14
N ASP A 401 -1.54 -20.36 23.77
CA ASP A 401 -2.89 -19.80 23.62
C ASP A 401 -3.01 -18.35 24.13
N GLU A 402 -2.12 -17.94 25.04
CA GLU A 402 -2.04 -16.56 25.53
C GLU A 402 -1.48 -15.62 24.47
N PHE A 403 -0.52 -16.08 23.65
CA PHE A 403 0.15 -15.29 22.61
C PHE A 403 -0.54 -15.41 21.24
N VAL A 404 -1.02 -16.60 20.90
CA VAL A 404 -1.63 -16.94 19.62
C VAL A 404 -2.83 -17.85 19.84
N THR A 405 -4.03 -17.34 19.56
CA THR A 405 -5.25 -18.15 19.61
C THR A 405 -5.43 -18.98 18.34
N LEU A 406 -5.37 -20.31 18.51
CA LEU A 406 -5.69 -21.27 17.46
C LEU A 406 -7.18 -21.61 17.54
N GLN A 407 -7.96 -21.26 16.51
CA GLN A 407 -9.41 -21.51 16.47
C GLN A 407 -9.92 -21.79 15.07
N THR A 408 -11.11 -22.36 14.93
CA THR A 408 -11.78 -22.51 13.62
C THR A 408 -12.56 -21.25 13.23
N ARG A 409 -12.40 -20.76 11.99
CA ARG A 409 -13.07 -19.54 11.51
C ARG A 409 -14.61 -19.59 11.52
N SER A 410 -15.21 -20.77 11.32
CA SER A 410 -16.67 -20.88 11.12
C SER A 410 -17.50 -20.63 12.38
N ASN A 411 -16.96 -20.97 13.53
CA ASN A 411 -17.67 -21.04 14.80
C ASN A 411 -16.78 -20.71 16.00
N GLU A 412 -15.54 -20.27 15.76
CA GLU A 412 -14.60 -19.80 16.80
C GLU A 412 -14.32 -20.87 17.86
N ASN A 413 -14.43 -22.16 17.50
CA ASN A 413 -14.04 -23.24 18.41
C ASN A 413 -12.52 -23.24 18.59
N PRO A 414 -12.00 -23.29 19.83
CA PRO A 414 -10.58 -23.36 20.09
C PRO A 414 -10.00 -24.70 19.62
N ILE A 415 -8.74 -24.67 19.17
CA ILE A 415 -7.95 -25.80 18.69
C ILE A 415 -6.67 -25.84 19.54
N ALA A 416 -6.59 -26.78 20.48
CA ALA A 416 -5.34 -27.00 21.20
C ALA A 416 -4.27 -27.57 20.26
N LEU A 417 -3.02 -27.12 20.39
CA LEU A 417 -1.87 -27.72 19.71
C LEU A 417 -1.62 -29.12 20.26
N PRO A 418 -1.76 -30.19 19.47
CA PRO A 418 -1.61 -31.55 19.97
C PRO A 418 -0.14 -31.96 20.09
N GLU A 419 0.11 -32.94 20.96
CA GLU A 419 1.42 -33.57 21.11
C GLU A 419 1.79 -34.49 19.94
N ASP A 420 0.80 -34.96 19.17
CA ASP A 420 0.94 -35.93 18.08
C ASP A 420 0.26 -35.45 16.77
N GLY A 421 0.71 -34.31 16.24
CA GLY A 421 0.27 -33.81 14.94
C GLY A 421 0.62 -32.35 14.70
N ILE A 422 0.25 -31.84 13.54
CA ILE A 422 0.44 -30.44 13.17
C ILE A 422 -0.90 -29.70 13.07
N VAL A 423 -0.89 -28.43 13.45
CA VAL A 423 -1.99 -27.50 13.16
C VAL A 423 -1.55 -26.59 12.01
N ILE A 424 -2.32 -26.57 10.94
CA ILE A 424 -2.00 -25.78 9.74
C ILE A 424 -3.03 -24.66 9.55
N THR A 425 -2.67 -23.59 8.84
CA THR A 425 -3.61 -22.50 8.57
C THR A 425 -4.67 -22.85 7.51
N GLU A 426 -5.86 -22.25 7.60
CA GLU A 426 -7.00 -22.53 6.69
C GLU A 426 -6.64 -22.32 5.21
N LYS A 427 -5.82 -21.31 4.92
CA LYS A 427 -5.42 -20.97 3.55
C LYS A 427 -4.57 -22.08 2.92
N VAL A 428 -3.51 -22.53 3.60
CA VAL A 428 -2.65 -23.61 3.09
C VAL A 428 -3.40 -24.93 3.02
N ALA A 429 -4.29 -25.20 3.99
CA ALA A 429 -5.16 -26.37 3.96
C ALA A 429 -6.08 -26.36 2.73
N THR A 430 -6.67 -25.21 2.41
CA THR A 430 -7.57 -25.08 1.24
C THR A 430 -6.81 -25.26 -0.07
N GLN A 431 -5.60 -24.71 -0.19
CA GLN A 431 -4.80 -24.80 -1.41
C GLN A 431 -4.24 -26.20 -1.66
N LEU A 432 -3.87 -26.92 -0.60
CA LEU A 432 -3.39 -28.30 -0.67
C LEU A 432 -4.53 -29.32 -0.58
N ASN A 433 -5.79 -28.88 -0.51
CA ASN A 433 -6.97 -29.73 -0.24
C ASN A 433 -6.83 -30.63 1.01
N ALA A 434 -6.05 -30.19 1.99
CA ALA A 434 -5.82 -30.93 3.23
C ALA A 434 -7.05 -30.89 4.14
N LYS A 435 -7.27 -31.98 4.87
CA LYS A 435 -8.32 -32.12 5.88
C LYS A 435 -7.70 -32.58 7.18
N VAL A 436 -8.43 -32.42 8.28
CA VAL A 436 -8.04 -33.06 9.55
C VAL A 436 -7.93 -34.58 9.34
N GLY A 437 -6.78 -35.14 9.67
CA GLY A 437 -6.40 -36.52 9.43
C GLY A 437 -5.56 -36.77 8.18
N SER A 438 -5.36 -35.79 7.30
CA SER A 438 -4.48 -35.90 6.13
C SER A 438 -3.02 -36.07 6.55
N GLU A 439 -2.28 -36.91 5.84
CA GLU A 439 -0.82 -37.01 5.93
C GLU A 439 -0.20 -36.10 4.86
N MET A 440 0.77 -35.30 5.27
CA MET A 440 1.40 -34.27 4.45
C MET A 440 2.91 -34.40 4.53
N THR A 441 3.62 -34.08 3.46
CA THR A 441 5.08 -34.01 3.51
C THR A 441 5.50 -32.63 3.98
N LEU A 442 6.21 -32.56 5.09
CA LEU A 442 6.76 -31.33 5.67
C LEU A 442 8.27 -31.30 5.46
N GLU A 443 8.79 -30.21 4.94
CA GLU A 443 10.21 -29.93 4.74
C GLU A 443 10.63 -28.79 5.67
N ASN A 444 11.71 -28.98 6.44
CA ASN A 444 12.28 -27.93 7.28
C ASN A 444 13.32 -27.08 6.51
N VAL A 445 13.91 -26.09 7.18
CA VAL A 445 14.90 -25.18 6.57
C VAL A 445 16.16 -25.90 6.08
N ASP A 446 16.52 -27.04 6.68
CA ASP A 446 17.66 -27.88 6.29
C ASP A 446 17.36 -28.80 5.09
N GLY A 447 16.14 -28.73 4.55
CA GLY A 447 15.68 -29.58 3.44
C GLY A 447 15.33 -31.01 3.85
N LYS A 448 15.23 -31.30 5.16
CA LYS A 448 14.82 -32.61 5.66
C LYS A 448 13.31 -32.76 5.49
N ARG A 449 12.89 -33.84 4.82
CA ARG A 449 11.49 -34.13 4.52
C ARG A 449 10.95 -35.23 5.43
N VAL A 450 9.80 -34.98 6.05
CA VAL A 450 9.13 -35.87 7.00
C VAL A 450 7.64 -35.93 6.70
N THR A 451 6.96 -37.01 7.10
CA THR A 451 5.51 -37.10 6.99
C THR A 451 4.86 -36.66 8.29
N ALA A 452 3.98 -35.67 8.21
CA ALA A 452 3.25 -35.11 9.35
C ALA A 452 1.74 -35.23 9.16
N LYS A 453 1.03 -35.58 10.24
CA LYS A 453 -0.43 -35.70 10.23
C LYS A 453 -1.08 -34.39 10.64
N VAL A 454 -2.02 -33.90 9.83
CA VAL A 454 -2.82 -32.71 10.12
C VAL A 454 -3.83 -33.04 11.22
N ALA A 455 -3.67 -32.44 12.39
CA ALA A 455 -4.57 -32.63 13.52
C ALA A 455 -5.57 -31.48 13.67
N GLY A 456 -5.23 -30.28 13.21
CA GLY A 456 -6.10 -29.11 13.26
C GLY A 456 -5.91 -28.19 12.06
N ILE A 457 -6.96 -27.41 11.76
CA ILE A 457 -6.93 -26.34 10.75
C ILE A 457 -7.36 -25.04 11.43
N ALA A 458 -6.43 -24.12 11.64
CA ALA A 458 -6.65 -22.87 12.35
C ALA A 458 -6.95 -21.70 11.40
N GLU A 459 -7.81 -20.80 11.86
CA GLU A 459 -8.07 -19.50 11.25
C GLU A 459 -6.79 -18.66 11.25
N ASN A 460 -6.43 -18.12 10.09
CA ASN A 460 -5.30 -17.22 9.92
C ASN A 460 -5.42 -16.50 8.57
N TYR A 461 -5.07 -15.21 8.56
CA TYR A 461 -5.28 -14.32 7.42
C TYR A 461 -3.99 -13.94 6.68
N THR A 462 -2.84 -14.07 7.32
CA THR A 462 -1.52 -13.67 6.78
C THR A 462 -0.51 -14.79 6.87
N PHE A 463 0.21 -15.06 5.79
CA PHE A 463 1.17 -16.17 5.67
C PHE A 463 0.55 -17.56 5.86
N HIS A 464 1.38 -18.58 5.65
CA HIS A 464 1.06 -19.95 5.96
C HIS A 464 1.89 -20.41 7.16
N TYR A 465 1.23 -20.92 8.18
CA TYR A 465 1.89 -21.42 9.39
C TYR A 465 1.60 -22.90 9.59
N VAL A 466 2.58 -23.59 10.15
CA VAL A 466 2.48 -24.95 10.66
C VAL A 466 2.93 -24.90 12.12
N TYR A 467 1.99 -25.06 13.05
CA TYR A 467 2.28 -25.15 14.47
C TYR A 467 2.57 -26.61 14.84
N ILE A 468 3.66 -26.83 15.57
CA ILE A 468 4.18 -28.16 15.92
C ILE A 468 4.60 -28.14 17.39
N SER A 469 4.29 -29.19 18.15
CA SER A 469 4.83 -29.32 19.51
C SER A 469 6.34 -29.61 19.50
N PRO A 470 7.11 -29.21 20.53
CA PRO A 470 8.54 -29.54 20.65
C PRO A 470 8.82 -31.05 20.56
N ASN A 471 7.98 -31.86 21.24
CA ASN A 471 8.12 -33.31 21.27
C ASN A 471 7.90 -33.92 19.88
N TYR A 472 6.87 -33.45 19.16
CA TYR A 472 6.57 -33.95 17.82
C TYR A 472 7.62 -33.50 16.80
N TYR A 473 8.13 -32.26 16.93
CA TYR A 473 9.26 -31.80 16.12
C TYR A 473 10.50 -32.69 16.31
N GLN A 474 10.86 -33.01 17.55
CA GLN A 474 11.97 -33.92 17.84
C GLN A 474 11.72 -35.34 17.30
N GLN A 475 10.49 -35.84 17.38
CA GLN A 475 10.14 -37.15 16.83
C GLN A 475 10.28 -37.19 15.30
N LEU A 476 9.86 -36.13 14.61
CA LEU A 476 9.92 -36.05 13.15
C LEU A 476 11.34 -35.82 12.63
N PHE A 477 12.04 -34.83 13.19
CA PHE A 477 13.33 -34.38 12.68
C PHE A 477 14.53 -34.95 13.45
N GLY A 478 14.32 -35.65 14.57
CA GLY A 478 15.40 -36.28 15.34
C GLY A 478 16.29 -35.29 16.09
N GLU A 479 15.92 -34.02 16.14
CA GLU A 479 16.69 -32.92 16.73
C GLU A 479 15.78 -32.09 17.65
N LEU A 480 16.35 -31.59 18.75
CA LEU A 480 15.62 -30.69 19.65
C LEU A 480 15.46 -29.32 18.98
N PRO A 481 14.29 -28.66 19.12
CA PRO A 481 14.11 -27.32 18.58
C PRO A 481 15.01 -26.33 19.32
N VAL A 482 15.86 -25.62 18.57
CA VAL A 482 16.61 -24.47 19.08
C VAL A 482 15.73 -23.23 18.92
N PHE A 483 15.27 -22.67 20.05
CA PHE A 483 14.45 -21.47 20.05
C PHE A 483 15.28 -20.25 19.65
N ASP A 484 14.85 -19.57 18.59
CA ASP A 484 15.57 -18.49 17.90
C ASP A 484 14.75 -17.19 17.82
N SER A 485 13.55 -17.18 18.38
CA SER A 485 12.69 -15.99 18.45
C SER A 485 11.93 -15.94 19.76
N LEU A 486 11.52 -14.74 20.17
CA LEU A 486 10.59 -14.49 21.27
C LEU A 486 9.33 -13.80 20.74
N LEU A 487 8.15 -14.26 21.16
CA LEU A 487 6.93 -13.46 21.12
C LEU A 487 6.87 -12.65 22.41
N THR A 488 6.60 -11.35 22.32
CA THR A 488 6.62 -10.44 23.48
C THR A 488 5.34 -9.61 23.53
N MET A 489 4.75 -9.53 24.72
CA MET A 489 3.64 -8.64 25.05
C MET A 489 4.14 -7.45 25.85
N ILE A 490 3.54 -6.29 25.59
CA ILE A 490 3.94 -5.02 26.19
C ILE A 490 2.81 -4.49 27.08
N ASN A 491 3.16 -4.10 28.31
CA ASN A 491 2.28 -3.38 29.22
C ASN A 491 1.98 -1.98 28.70
N ASP A 492 0.72 -1.55 28.81
CA ASP A 492 0.28 -0.19 28.46
C ASP A 492 0.82 0.27 27.10
N TYR A 493 0.66 -0.61 26.08
CA TYR A 493 1.22 -0.41 24.75
C TYR A 493 0.85 0.96 24.13
N GLU A 494 1.88 1.73 23.76
CA GLU A 494 1.79 3.00 23.04
C GLU A 494 2.78 3.01 21.86
N ILE A 495 2.34 3.49 20.69
CA ILE A 495 3.16 3.51 19.45
C ILE A 495 4.45 4.32 19.64
N GLU A 496 4.42 5.38 20.45
CA GLU A 496 5.58 6.25 20.72
C GLU A 496 6.70 5.51 21.48
N MET A 497 6.35 4.45 22.23
CA MET A 497 7.31 3.61 22.94
C MET A 497 8.16 2.77 22.00
N GLU A 498 7.62 2.35 20.84
CA GLU A 498 8.27 1.37 19.95
C GLU A 498 9.67 1.82 19.52
N GLU A 499 9.83 3.11 19.22
CA GLU A 499 11.12 3.66 18.81
C GLU A 499 12.15 3.57 19.95
N THR A 500 11.74 3.87 21.19
CA THR A 500 12.61 3.78 22.36
C THR A 500 12.95 2.34 22.69
N PHE A 501 11.96 1.45 22.73
CA PHE A 501 12.15 0.01 22.99
C PHE A 501 13.08 -0.60 21.92
N THR A 502 12.84 -0.29 20.65
CA THR A 502 13.70 -0.78 19.56
C THR A 502 15.14 -0.29 19.73
N LYS A 503 15.38 0.97 20.10
CA LYS A 503 16.74 1.48 20.35
C LYS A 503 17.42 0.80 21.53
N ASP A 504 16.69 0.54 22.61
CA ASP A 504 17.21 -0.07 23.84
C ASP A 504 17.63 -1.53 23.61
N TYR A 505 16.86 -2.27 22.81
CA TYR A 505 17.04 -3.71 22.62
C TYR A 505 17.81 -4.10 21.34
N MET A 506 17.78 -3.29 20.26
CA MET A 506 18.48 -3.63 19.01
C MET A 506 20.00 -3.78 19.19
N ASN A 507 20.59 -3.12 20.18
CA ASN A 507 22.02 -3.20 20.47
C ASN A 507 22.38 -4.23 21.55
N VAL A 508 21.40 -4.98 22.07
CA VAL A 508 21.66 -6.04 23.04
C VAL A 508 22.29 -7.23 22.34
N GLU A 509 23.37 -7.74 22.89
CA GLU A 509 24.09 -8.88 22.34
C GLU A 509 23.17 -10.10 22.25
N GLY A 510 23.11 -10.71 21.06
CA GLY A 510 22.25 -11.86 20.78
C GLY A 510 20.88 -11.53 20.17
N ILE A 511 20.47 -10.25 20.07
CA ILE A 511 19.29 -9.85 19.30
C ILE A 511 19.72 -9.54 17.85
N SER A 512 19.02 -10.15 16.88
CA SER A 512 19.25 -9.92 15.45
C SER A 512 18.22 -8.97 14.81
N GLY A 513 17.04 -8.82 15.41
CA GLY A 513 16.03 -7.87 14.95
C GLY A 513 14.76 -7.86 15.79
N LEU A 514 13.96 -6.80 15.63
CA LEU A 514 12.65 -6.65 16.25
C LEU A 514 11.61 -6.39 15.15
N SER A 515 10.46 -7.05 15.25
CA SER A 515 9.34 -6.89 14.32
C SER A 515 8.04 -6.62 15.08
N TRP A 516 7.49 -5.42 14.88
CA TRP A 516 6.26 -4.96 15.53
C TRP A 516 5.02 -5.28 14.70
N ASN A 517 3.99 -5.83 15.35
CA ASN A 517 2.71 -6.09 14.71
C ASN A 517 1.99 -4.79 14.31
N SER A 518 2.22 -3.69 15.04
CA SER A 518 1.69 -2.36 14.74
C SER A 518 2.11 -1.82 13.37
N THR A 519 3.36 -2.06 12.96
CA THR A 519 3.89 -1.65 11.65
C THR A 519 3.14 -2.38 10.54
N VAL A 520 2.82 -3.65 10.76
CA VAL A 520 2.01 -4.45 9.84
C VAL A 520 0.57 -3.94 9.82
N ARG A 521 -0.03 -3.64 10.99
CA ARG A 521 -1.37 -3.05 11.09
C ARG A 521 -1.46 -1.71 10.35
N GLN A 522 -0.49 -0.82 10.54
CA GLN A 522 -0.41 0.47 9.87
C GLN A 522 -0.34 0.30 8.35
N SER A 523 0.45 -0.67 7.85
CA SER A 523 0.53 -0.97 6.42
C SER A 523 -0.83 -1.40 5.83
N PHE A 524 -1.62 -2.17 6.58
CA PHE A 524 -2.99 -2.51 6.18
C PHE A 524 -3.95 -1.31 6.29
N ASP A 525 -3.80 -0.44 7.30
CA ASP A 525 -4.59 0.79 7.41
C ASP A 525 -4.32 1.78 6.27
N ASP A 526 -3.06 1.89 5.83
CA ASP A 526 -2.67 2.67 4.65
C ASP A 526 -3.28 2.05 3.38
N THR A 527 -3.29 0.71 3.28
CA THR A 527 -3.98 -0.02 2.20
C THR A 527 -5.49 0.23 2.20
N ILE A 528 -6.14 0.23 3.37
CA ILE A 528 -7.56 0.55 3.50
C ILE A 528 -7.82 2.01 3.12
N SER A 529 -6.90 2.91 3.46
CA SER A 529 -6.97 4.32 3.12
C SER A 529 -6.87 4.54 1.60
N SER A 530 -5.97 3.83 0.92
CA SER A 530 -5.86 3.88 -0.54
C SER A 530 -7.12 3.35 -1.23
N LEU A 531 -7.75 2.31 -0.67
CA LEU A 531 -9.01 1.76 -1.17
C LEU A 531 -10.19 2.72 -1.02
N ASN A 532 -10.14 3.74 -0.17
CA ASN A 532 -11.20 4.75 -0.12
C ASN A 532 -11.38 5.46 -1.48
N TYR A 533 -10.30 5.64 -2.26
CA TYR A 533 -10.38 6.18 -3.62
C TYR A 533 -11.11 5.23 -4.58
N VAL A 534 -10.82 3.93 -4.48
CA VAL A 534 -11.52 2.90 -5.25
C VAL A 534 -12.99 2.84 -4.88
N VAL A 535 -13.33 2.87 -3.58
CA VAL A 535 -14.71 2.92 -3.10
C VAL A 535 -15.42 4.19 -3.59
N LEU A 536 -14.77 5.35 -3.53
CA LEU A 536 -15.32 6.61 -4.06
C LEU A 536 -15.61 6.50 -5.56
N LEU A 537 -14.67 5.94 -6.33
CA LEU A 537 -14.83 5.68 -7.75
C LEU A 537 -16.02 4.75 -8.03
N MET A 538 -16.20 3.72 -7.20
CA MET A 538 -17.37 2.82 -7.27
C MET A 538 -18.67 3.55 -6.93
N ILE A 539 -18.68 4.43 -5.92
CA ILE A 539 -19.86 5.24 -5.55
C ILE A 539 -20.26 6.15 -6.71
N VAL A 540 -19.30 6.84 -7.33
CA VAL A 540 -19.56 7.71 -8.49
C VAL A 540 -20.09 6.90 -9.66
N SER A 541 -19.48 5.74 -9.95
CA SER A 541 -19.89 4.85 -11.04
C SER A 541 -21.27 4.26 -10.83
N ALA A 542 -21.56 3.77 -9.61
CA ALA A 542 -22.87 3.26 -9.23
C ALA A 542 -23.94 4.36 -9.23
N GLY A 543 -23.59 5.58 -8.80
CA GLY A 543 -24.47 6.74 -8.86
C GLY A 543 -24.82 7.15 -10.29
N ALA A 544 -23.83 7.19 -11.18
CA ALA A 544 -24.04 7.44 -12.61
C ALA A 544 -24.93 6.36 -13.25
N LEU A 545 -24.67 5.09 -12.93
CA LEU A 545 -25.48 3.95 -13.37
C LEU A 545 -26.93 4.08 -12.87
N ALA A 546 -27.11 4.35 -11.57
CA ALA A 546 -28.42 4.54 -10.94
C ALA A 546 -29.17 5.70 -11.59
N PHE A 547 -28.48 6.81 -11.86
CA PHE A 547 -29.06 7.97 -12.53
C PHE A 547 -29.58 7.59 -13.92
N VAL A 548 -28.75 6.98 -14.77
CA VAL A 548 -29.14 6.58 -16.13
C VAL A 548 -30.34 5.63 -16.12
N VAL A 549 -30.27 4.59 -15.27
CA VAL A 549 -31.32 3.57 -15.16
C VAL A 549 -32.63 4.16 -14.65
N LEU A 550 -32.59 4.82 -13.49
CA LEU A 550 -33.79 5.33 -12.84
C LEU A 550 -34.41 6.48 -13.63
N TYR A 551 -33.59 7.34 -14.23
CA TYR A 551 -34.07 8.42 -15.09
C TYR A 551 -34.81 7.86 -16.29
N ASN A 552 -34.21 6.88 -16.97
CA ASN A 552 -34.84 6.24 -18.13
C ASN A 552 -36.17 5.59 -17.76
N LEU A 553 -36.19 4.79 -16.69
CA LEU A 553 -37.38 4.06 -16.25
C LEU A 553 -38.48 4.99 -15.75
N THR A 554 -38.14 6.05 -15.02
CA THR A 554 -39.10 7.06 -14.55
C THR A 554 -39.65 7.85 -15.73
N ASN A 555 -38.80 8.21 -16.70
CA ASN A 555 -39.23 8.89 -17.90
C ASN A 555 -40.20 8.05 -18.73
N VAL A 556 -39.91 6.76 -18.92
CA VAL A 556 -40.84 5.81 -19.55
C VAL A 556 -42.15 5.74 -18.77
N ASN A 557 -42.13 5.67 -17.44
CA ASN A 557 -43.35 5.63 -16.62
C ASN A 557 -44.25 6.86 -16.84
N ILE A 558 -43.63 8.04 -16.82
CA ILE A 558 -44.32 9.32 -16.99
C ILE A 558 -44.92 9.43 -18.39
N SER A 559 -44.14 9.07 -19.42
CA SER A 559 -44.63 9.08 -20.81
C SER A 559 -45.77 8.10 -21.04
N GLU A 560 -45.71 6.88 -20.49
CA GLU A 560 -46.79 5.89 -20.60
C GLU A 560 -48.10 6.36 -19.93
N ARG A 561 -47.99 7.09 -18.82
CA ARG A 561 -49.14 7.61 -18.05
C ARG A 561 -49.46 9.08 -18.31
N MET A 562 -48.92 9.66 -19.39
CA MET A 562 -49.04 11.10 -19.66
C MET A 562 -50.51 11.57 -19.68
N ARG A 563 -51.41 10.76 -20.28
CA ARG A 563 -52.86 11.04 -20.29
C ARG A 563 -53.48 11.01 -18.90
N GLU A 564 -53.16 9.99 -18.09
CA GLU A 564 -53.64 9.89 -16.70
C GLU A 564 -53.18 11.11 -15.89
N ILE A 565 -51.91 11.49 -16.03
CA ILE A 565 -51.29 12.64 -15.36
C ILE A 565 -51.97 13.94 -15.78
N ALA A 566 -52.20 14.14 -17.08
CA ALA A 566 -52.89 15.32 -17.61
C ALA A 566 -54.34 15.40 -17.10
N THR A 567 -55.09 14.30 -17.08
CA THR A 567 -56.44 14.25 -16.53
C THR A 567 -56.46 14.60 -15.04
N ILE A 568 -55.54 14.06 -14.25
CA ILE A 568 -55.44 14.35 -12.82
C ILE A 568 -55.13 15.84 -12.58
N LYS A 569 -54.24 16.45 -13.38
CA LYS A 569 -53.98 17.89 -13.30
C LYS A 569 -55.19 18.76 -13.69
N VAL A 570 -55.91 18.38 -14.74
CA VAL A 570 -57.15 19.09 -15.16
C VAL A 570 -58.24 19.02 -14.09
N LEU A 571 -58.26 17.94 -13.30
CA LEU A 571 -59.16 17.78 -12.15
C LEU A 571 -58.76 18.64 -10.93
N GLY A 572 -57.68 19.41 -11.01
CA GLY A 572 -57.28 20.38 -9.99
C GLY A 572 -56.30 19.87 -8.94
N PHE A 573 -55.68 18.71 -9.14
CA PHE A 573 -54.64 18.20 -8.23
C PHE A 573 -53.37 19.05 -8.30
N TYR A 574 -52.74 19.27 -7.15
CA TYR A 574 -51.48 20.01 -7.07
C TYR A 574 -50.31 19.21 -7.62
N ASP A 575 -49.27 19.88 -8.15
CA ASP A 575 -48.08 19.23 -8.73
C ASP A 575 -47.42 18.20 -7.79
N LYS A 576 -47.44 18.45 -6.48
CA LYS A 576 -46.91 17.54 -5.46
C LYS A 576 -47.76 16.27 -5.32
N GLU A 577 -49.08 16.37 -5.43
CA GLU A 577 -49.99 15.22 -5.35
C GLU A 577 -49.84 14.32 -6.58
N VAL A 578 -49.72 14.93 -7.76
CA VAL A 578 -49.45 14.23 -9.02
C VAL A 578 -48.09 13.53 -8.99
N SER A 579 -47.06 14.21 -8.47
CA SER A 579 -45.72 13.63 -8.36
C SER A 579 -45.67 12.49 -7.35
N ALA A 580 -46.33 12.64 -6.19
CA ALA A 580 -46.43 11.58 -5.18
C ALA A 580 -47.12 10.32 -5.71
N TYR A 581 -48.12 10.46 -6.59
CA TYR A 581 -48.78 9.32 -7.24
C TYR A 581 -47.79 8.46 -8.04
N ILE A 582 -46.88 9.09 -8.81
CA ILE A 582 -45.91 8.38 -9.64
C ILE A 582 -44.74 7.85 -8.79
N TYR A 583 -44.23 8.67 -7.86
CA TYR A 583 -43.09 8.27 -7.04
C TYR A 583 -43.38 7.10 -6.11
N ARG A 584 -44.64 6.85 -5.73
CA ARG A 584 -45.00 5.66 -4.93
C ARG A 584 -44.57 4.35 -5.59
N GLU A 585 -44.75 4.23 -6.90
CA GLU A 585 -44.30 3.04 -7.63
C GLU A 585 -42.78 2.95 -7.65
N ASN A 586 -42.10 4.06 -7.96
CA ASN A 586 -40.64 4.12 -7.98
C ASN A 586 -40.04 3.76 -6.62
N ILE A 587 -40.60 4.28 -5.51
CA ILE A 587 -40.13 4.00 -4.15
C ILE A 587 -40.25 2.50 -3.83
N ILE A 588 -41.38 1.86 -4.15
CA ILE A 588 -41.56 0.42 -3.93
C ILE A 588 -40.56 -0.38 -4.77
N LEU A 589 -40.36 -0.02 -6.03
CA LEU A 589 -39.39 -0.67 -6.90
C LEU A 589 -37.95 -0.47 -6.41
N THR A 590 -37.62 0.71 -5.88
CA THR A 590 -36.32 0.99 -5.27
C THR A 590 -36.11 0.12 -4.04
N ILE A 591 -37.09 0.01 -3.13
CA ILE A 591 -36.96 -0.83 -1.93
C ILE A 591 -36.73 -2.31 -2.31
N ILE A 592 -37.52 -2.83 -3.25
CA ILE A 592 -37.37 -4.21 -3.73
C ILE A 592 -36.03 -4.39 -4.46
N GLY A 593 -35.67 -3.45 -5.32
CA GLY A 593 -34.41 -3.41 -6.05
C GLY A 593 -33.20 -3.40 -5.13
N THR A 594 -33.21 -2.56 -4.09
CA THR A 594 -32.18 -2.52 -3.05
C THR A 594 -32.09 -3.87 -2.34
N GLY A 595 -33.21 -4.45 -1.90
CA GLY A 595 -33.21 -5.76 -1.22
C GLY A 595 -32.61 -6.88 -2.09
N VAL A 596 -33.02 -6.97 -3.36
CA VAL A 596 -32.43 -7.92 -4.32
C VAL A 596 -30.95 -7.60 -4.58
N GLY A 597 -30.61 -6.31 -4.66
CA GLY A 597 -29.25 -5.83 -4.87
C GLY A 597 -28.31 -6.15 -3.72
N LEU A 598 -28.77 -6.12 -2.47
CA LEU A 598 -27.97 -6.56 -1.33
C LEU A 598 -27.66 -8.06 -1.42
N ILE A 599 -28.64 -8.89 -1.80
CA ILE A 599 -28.42 -10.34 -2.00
C ILE A 599 -27.41 -10.59 -3.12
N LEU A 600 -27.59 -9.92 -4.27
CA LEU A 600 -26.66 -10.02 -5.39
C LEU A 600 -25.28 -9.46 -5.03
N GLY A 601 -25.22 -8.41 -4.21
CA GLY A 601 -23.98 -7.83 -3.70
C GLY A 601 -23.20 -8.77 -2.80
N ILE A 602 -23.86 -9.56 -1.94
CA ILE A 602 -23.21 -10.62 -1.16
C ILE A 602 -22.59 -11.66 -2.10
N MET A 603 -23.32 -12.10 -3.13
CA MET A 603 -22.82 -13.08 -4.09
C MET A 603 -21.62 -12.52 -4.88
N LEU A 604 -21.72 -11.27 -5.31
CA LEU A 604 -20.67 -10.58 -6.07
C LEU A 604 -19.41 -10.36 -5.24
N HIS A 605 -19.56 -9.83 -4.01
CA HIS A 605 -18.47 -9.67 -3.06
C HIS A 605 -17.76 -10.99 -2.80
N ARG A 606 -18.49 -12.06 -2.49
CA ARG A 606 -17.91 -13.38 -2.25
C ARG A 606 -17.15 -13.91 -3.46
N TYR A 607 -17.70 -13.75 -4.66
CA TYR A 607 -17.02 -14.15 -5.89
C TYR A 607 -15.71 -13.39 -6.09
N ILE A 608 -15.71 -12.07 -5.88
CA ILE A 608 -14.50 -11.25 -6.01
C ILE A 608 -13.47 -11.65 -4.96
N MET A 609 -13.84 -11.78 -3.69
CA MET A 609 -12.89 -12.18 -2.64
C MET A 609 -12.23 -13.52 -2.95
N LEU A 610 -12.99 -14.52 -3.40
CA LEU A 610 -12.43 -15.83 -3.76
C LEU A 610 -11.53 -15.80 -5.01
N THR A 611 -11.71 -14.84 -5.91
CA THR A 611 -10.93 -14.72 -7.15
C THR A 611 -9.66 -13.90 -6.96
N VAL A 612 -9.67 -12.98 -5.99
CA VAL A 612 -8.59 -11.99 -5.74
C VAL A 612 -7.67 -12.41 -4.59
N GLU A 613 -8.04 -13.42 -3.79
CA GLU A 613 -7.19 -13.95 -2.71
C GLU A 613 -5.78 -14.32 -3.20
N MET A 614 -4.76 -13.69 -2.59
CA MET A 614 -3.34 -13.96 -2.88
C MET A 614 -2.89 -15.30 -2.27
N ASP A 615 -1.68 -15.75 -2.62
CA ASP A 615 -1.18 -17.06 -2.18
C ASP A 615 -1.12 -17.15 -0.65
N MET A 616 -0.37 -16.23 -0.03
CA MET A 616 -0.13 -16.16 1.42
C MET A 616 -1.12 -15.25 2.17
N MET A 617 -2.27 -14.91 1.58
CA MET A 617 -3.23 -14.00 2.22
C MET A 617 -4.65 -14.50 2.02
N MET A 618 -5.41 -14.56 3.12
CA MET A 618 -6.84 -14.81 3.10
C MET A 618 -7.57 -13.51 3.41
N PHE A 619 -8.56 -13.15 2.59
CA PHE A 619 -9.41 -11.99 2.88
C PHE A 619 -10.59 -12.38 3.78
N GLY A 620 -11.06 -11.44 4.59
CA GLY A 620 -12.32 -11.57 5.30
C GLY A 620 -13.47 -11.87 4.34
N ARG A 621 -14.39 -12.75 4.74
CA ARG A 621 -15.55 -13.14 3.91
C ARG A 621 -16.86 -12.50 4.35
N ASN A 622 -16.83 -11.73 5.43
CA ASN A 622 -18.01 -11.11 6.03
C ASN A 622 -18.07 -9.64 5.65
N ILE A 623 -19.26 -9.17 5.31
CA ILE A 623 -19.55 -7.75 5.06
C ILE A 623 -20.11 -7.17 6.36
N ALA A 624 -19.61 -6.02 6.79
CA ALA A 624 -20.07 -5.39 8.01
C ALA A 624 -21.54 -4.94 7.88
N ALA A 625 -22.33 -5.06 8.95
CA ALA A 625 -23.74 -4.67 8.94
C ALA A 625 -23.95 -3.20 8.51
N ILE A 626 -23.01 -2.32 8.85
CA ILE A 626 -23.04 -0.90 8.48
C ILE A 626 -22.90 -0.69 6.95
N SER A 627 -22.16 -1.55 6.26
CA SER A 627 -21.99 -1.47 4.80
C SER A 627 -23.29 -1.74 4.04
N PHE A 628 -24.16 -2.61 4.58
CA PHE A 628 -25.53 -2.78 4.07
C PHE A 628 -26.36 -1.49 4.22
N VAL A 629 -26.20 -0.79 5.34
CA VAL A 629 -26.87 0.49 5.59
C VAL A 629 -26.36 1.56 4.62
N TYR A 630 -25.05 1.70 4.45
CA TYR A 630 -24.47 2.68 3.51
C TYR A 630 -24.88 2.41 2.06
N ALA A 631 -24.79 1.16 1.59
CA ALA A 631 -25.21 0.81 0.23
C ALA A 631 -26.70 1.09 0.00
N SER A 632 -27.56 0.77 0.98
CA SER A 632 -29.00 1.03 0.92
C SER A 632 -29.31 2.53 0.94
N ALA A 633 -28.70 3.27 1.86
CA ALA A 633 -28.90 4.70 2.01
C ALA A 633 -28.46 5.47 0.76
N LEU A 634 -27.28 5.13 0.18
CA LEU A 634 -26.81 5.72 -1.07
C LEU A 634 -27.72 5.38 -2.25
N THR A 635 -28.21 4.14 -2.35
CA THR A 635 -29.18 3.77 -3.40
C THR A 635 -30.46 4.59 -3.30
N ILE A 636 -31.00 4.75 -2.08
CA ILE A 636 -32.18 5.57 -1.82
C ILE A 636 -31.90 7.04 -2.14
N PHE A 637 -30.74 7.56 -1.74
CA PHE A 637 -30.29 8.92 -2.04
C PHE A 637 -30.26 9.18 -3.55
N PHE A 638 -29.63 8.30 -4.34
CA PHE A 638 -29.63 8.41 -5.81
C PHE A 638 -31.05 8.35 -6.39
N SER A 639 -31.92 7.50 -5.84
CA SER A 639 -33.32 7.45 -6.26
C SER A 639 -34.07 8.74 -5.97
N ILE A 640 -33.81 9.40 -4.82
CA ILE A 640 -34.39 10.70 -4.48
C ILE A 640 -33.88 11.77 -5.45
N LEU A 641 -32.58 11.80 -5.73
CA LEU A 641 -31.96 12.75 -6.65
C LEU A 641 -32.59 12.65 -8.04
N VAL A 642 -32.78 11.43 -8.56
CA VAL A 642 -33.43 11.21 -9.85
C VAL A 642 -34.90 11.62 -9.82
N ASN A 643 -35.64 11.25 -8.77
CA ASN A 643 -37.04 11.66 -8.63
C ASN A 643 -37.14 13.20 -8.61
N PHE A 644 -36.26 13.89 -7.90
CA PHE A 644 -36.18 15.35 -7.89
C PHE A 644 -35.92 15.93 -9.28
N ALA A 645 -34.99 15.38 -10.05
CA ALA A 645 -34.78 15.80 -11.45
C ALA A 645 -36.05 15.62 -12.31
N MET A 646 -36.81 14.54 -12.08
CA MET A 646 -38.05 14.26 -12.81
C MET A 646 -39.24 15.11 -12.37
N TYR A 647 -39.19 15.73 -11.19
CA TYR A 647 -40.25 16.59 -10.68
C TYR A 647 -40.52 17.78 -11.61
N TYR A 648 -39.45 18.41 -12.11
CA TYR A 648 -39.57 19.53 -13.04
C TYR A 648 -40.24 19.12 -14.36
N LYS A 649 -39.99 17.90 -14.82
CA LYS A 649 -40.65 17.36 -16.01
C LYS A 649 -42.14 17.14 -15.79
N LEU A 650 -42.53 16.66 -14.61
CA LEU A 650 -43.93 16.48 -14.22
C LEU A 650 -44.66 17.80 -14.05
N LYS A 651 -44.01 18.80 -13.45
CA LYS A 651 -44.55 20.15 -13.30
C LYS A 651 -44.93 20.76 -14.65
N ASN A 652 -44.07 20.60 -15.65
CA ASN A 652 -44.20 21.24 -16.96
C ASN A 652 -45.03 20.45 -18.00
N VAL A 653 -45.81 19.44 -17.58
CA VAL A 653 -46.69 18.70 -18.49
C VAL A 653 -47.81 19.59 -19.04
N ALA A 654 -47.86 19.73 -20.37
CA ALA A 654 -48.90 20.48 -21.07
C ALA A 654 -50.24 19.74 -21.03
N MET A 655 -51.19 20.24 -20.22
CA MET A 655 -52.50 19.62 -19.98
C MET A 655 -53.35 19.49 -21.26
N VAL A 656 -53.37 20.53 -22.09
CA VAL A 656 -54.26 20.62 -23.27
C VAL A 656 -53.75 19.78 -24.44
N GLU A 657 -52.44 19.80 -24.72
CA GLU A 657 -51.85 19.02 -25.82
C GLU A 657 -51.91 17.51 -25.55
N SER A 658 -51.73 17.10 -24.28
CA SER A 658 -51.77 15.69 -23.89
C SER A 658 -53.14 15.04 -24.10
N LEU A 659 -54.22 15.84 -24.10
CA LEU A 659 -55.59 15.39 -24.34
C LEU A 659 -56.03 15.49 -25.82
N LYS A 660 -55.34 16.29 -26.66
CA LYS A 660 -55.68 16.51 -28.08
C LYS A 660 -55.22 15.40 -29.04
N SER A 661 -54.35 14.48 -28.60
CA SER A 661 -53.63 13.55 -29.47
C SER A 661 -54.45 12.40 -30.10
N VAL A 662 -55.79 12.48 -30.14
CA VAL A 662 -56.66 11.38 -30.64
C VAL A 662 -57.79 11.85 -31.58
N ASP A 663 -57.94 13.14 -31.87
CA ASP A 663 -58.90 13.57 -32.91
C ASP A 663 -58.24 13.73 -34.28
#